data_AF-A0A9K3M2F8-F1
#
_entry.id   AF-A0A9K3M2F8-F1
#
_cell.length_a   1.000
_cell.length_b   1.000
_cell.length_c   1.000
_cell.angle_alpha   90.00
_cell.angle_beta   90.00
_cell.angle_gamma   90.00
#
_symmetry.space_group_name_H-M   'P 1'
#
loop_
_entity.id
_entity.type
_entity.pdbx_description
1 polymer ?
#
loop_
_entity_poly.entity_id
_entity_poly.type
_entity_poly.pdbx_seq_one_letter_code
_entity_poly.pdbx_strand_id
1 'polypeptide(L)'
;MVQYLKHTGRDNFISILYGVDGRTTGALNEALNRTLRGSNMFAHQHVFINRDKEGFRGIFYEDNTIWTALRQFKDQGNFRTIVVLLDPPNKNQTLPLLAQAAENLEMNTGEHVWIFFGSPFLPIVEGELREDGLTVKLLQGAALITYVDGFMVDGQIDPFLQSWKNQSTDMVETLNIMNPLEPGSHGYYAIEDDYFQLHSPTHGASYVYDSVIATGMGACLAGSTTNFTGLDHSIGIEAVSFQGASGRVEFGRSRQGTRNLTSGMYGDFNLLPPGSDKPYVLTDLLDPTRNSKTIDNSRENVTNITDVDPESWISIDMFIYASNTPTPPALLRDDGYGNYLSRWAHITGLTLFAISSLLSVASMIWIANYRFDSVILAAQPIFPFFICLGALLQACCIPFLSFDESYGVSLDRLSSFCVAVPWLFVVGNNMTYVAIFGKPWRVNKVLQFTHVKIETWKIVPPLFILFMTPVVLLSAWTVAEDYGWYRQTIDEISGETYGVCQNLDGTGSSFWLFAVTLFTCFIIALTSVMAWKTKDVEDSFAESWWVFALVFVRLQASIVALPMIFLFRTISTDGRYLLVVLLITTFSVSSIILIMLPKVLAFFEIYGGETALRGARDGTRVTGISGVSGTSIRYTSERSIGV
;
A
#
# COMPACT_ATOMS: atom_id res chain seq x y z
N MET A 1 17.66 -5.66 13.16
CA MET A 1 17.59 -4.49 12.27
C MET A 1 16.29 -3.70 12.44
N VAL A 2 15.14 -4.13 11.92
CA VAL A 2 13.87 -3.34 12.01
C VAL A 2 13.49 -2.98 13.44
N GLN A 3 13.60 -3.92 14.38
CA GLN A 3 13.39 -3.65 15.81
C GLN A 3 14.38 -2.64 16.39
N TYR A 4 15.66 -2.73 15.99
CA TYR A 4 16.69 -1.78 16.42
C TYR A 4 16.41 -0.35 15.90
N LEU A 5 15.95 -0.23 14.66
CA LEU A 5 15.54 1.05 14.10
C LEU A 5 14.38 1.68 14.87
N LYS A 6 13.40 0.87 15.32
CA LYS A 6 12.33 1.33 16.21
C LYS A 6 12.85 1.72 17.59
N HIS A 7 13.70 0.89 18.19
CA HIS A 7 14.35 1.16 19.49
C HIS A 7 15.10 2.48 19.50
N THR A 8 15.81 2.79 18.43
CA THR A 8 16.58 4.05 18.27
C THR A 8 15.73 5.24 17.79
N GLY A 9 14.41 5.07 17.62
CA GLY A 9 13.54 6.13 17.09
C GLY A 9 13.84 6.54 15.65
N ARG A 10 14.48 5.65 14.88
CA ARG A 10 14.86 5.81 13.46
C ARG A 10 13.95 5.00 12.55
N ASP A 11 12.65 5.10 12.78
CA ASP A 11 11.62 4.36 12.06
C ASP A 11 11.17 5.00 10.74
N ASN A 12 11.62 6.23 10.46
CA ASN A 12 11.23 7.01 9.30
C ASN A 12 12.40 7.30 8.35
N PHE A 13 12.11 7.28 7.04
CA PHE A 13 13.02 7.66 5.96
C PHE A 13 14.39 6.95 6.02
N ILE A 14 14.35 5.63 5.88
CA ILE A 14 15.55 4.80 5.83
C ILE A 14 15.96 4.62 4.37
N SER A 15 17.25 4.71 4.08
CA SER A 15 17.77 4.28 2.80
C SER A 15 18.53 2.97 2.96
N ILE A 16 18.29 2.03 2.04
CA ILE A 16 18.99 0.76 1.99
C ILE A 16 19.93 0.79 0.79
N LEU A 17 21.23 0.73 1.06
CA LEU A 17 22.27 0.60 0.06
C LEU A 17 22.73 -0.85 0.00
N TYR A 18 22.59 -1.51 -1.14
CA TYR A 18 22.99 -2.91 -1.29
C TYR A 18 23.61 -3.22 -2.65
N GLY A 19 24.55 -4.18 -2.66
CA GLY A 19 25.23 -4.63 -3.87
C GLY A 19 24.47 -5.75 -4.59
N VAL A 20 24.48 -5.73 -5.93
CA VAL A 20 23.87 -6.78 -6.79
C VAL A 20 24.68 -8.08 -6.80
N ASP A 21 25.93 -8.03 -6.36
CA ASP A 21 26.92 -9.08 -6.63
C ASP A 21 26.70 -10.40 -5.88
N GLY A 22 25.74 -10.46 -4.95
CA GLY A 22 25.38 -11.64 -4.17
C GLY A 22 23.89 -12.01 -4.27
N ARG A 23 23.59 -13.29 -4.55
CA ARG A 23 22.20 -13.82 -4.37
C ARG A 23 21.69 -13.60 -2.94
N THR A 24 22.62 -13.58 -1.99
CA THR A 24 22.46 -13.34 -0.55
C THR A 24 22.01 -11.92 -0.25
N THR A 25 22.70 -10.88 -0.76
CA THR A 25 22.35 -9.47 -0.50
C THR A 25 21.00 -9.10 -1.11
N GLY A 26 20.69 -9.58 -2.32
CA GLY A 26 19.39 -9.38 -2.95
C GLY A 26 18.23 -9.98 -2.13
N ALA A 27 18.39 -11.24 -1.71
CA ALA A 27 17.39 -11.91 -0.87
C ALA A 27 17.24 -11.24 0.51
N LEU A 28 18.35 -10.79 1.10
CA LEU A 28 18.35 -10.05 2.37
C LEU A 28 17.63 -8.71 2.24
N ASN A 29 17.89 -7.96 1.17
CA ASN A 29 17.22 -6.70 0.88
C ASN A 29 15.71 -6.90 0.67
N GLU A 30 15.31 -7.93 -0.08
CA GLU A 30 13.89 -8.23 -0.29
C GLU A 30 13.20 -8.59 1.04
N ALA A 31 13.83 -9.44 1.85
CA ALA A 31 13.31 -9.80 3.18
C ALA A 31 13.21 -8.58 4.10
N LEU A 32 14.23 -7.70 4.10
CA LEU A 32 14.25 -6.49 4.89
C LEU A 32 13.13 -5.53 4.46
N ASN A 33 12.95 -5.31 3.15
CA ASN A 33 11.90 -4.45 2.61
C ASN A 33 10.50 -4.96 2.96
N ARG A 34 10.25 -6.27 2.81
CA ARG A 34 8.98 -6.88 3.23
C ARG A 34 8.71 -6.65 4.71
N THR A 35 9.74 -6.79 5.56
CA THR A 35 9.61 -6.60 7.02
C THR A 35 9.39 -5.13 7.40
N LEU A 36 10.07 -4.20 6.73
CA LEU A 36 9.89 -2.76 6.92
C LEU A 36 8.46 -2.33 6.55
N ARG A 37 7.97 -2.76 5.39
CA ARG A 37 6.59 -2.50 4.95
C ARG A 37 5.55 -3.06 5.92
N GLY A 38 5.73 -4.30 6.39
CA GLY A 38 4.86 -4.89 7.42
C GLY A 38 4.89 -4.15 8.75
N SER A 39 5.92 -3.33 8.99
CA SER A 39 6.07 -2.49 10.18
C SER A 39 5.67 -1.03 9.97
N ASN A 40 5.01 -0.68 8.84
CA ASN A 40 4.69 0.69 8.43
C ASN A 40 5.92 1.61 8.29
N MET A 41 7.09 1.04 8.03
CA MET A 41 8.33 1.79 7.82
C MET A 41 8.61 1.89 6.32
N PHE A 42 8.86 3.11 5.84
CA PHE A 42 9.22 3.36 4.46
C PHE A 42 10.74 3.35 4.28
N ALA A 43 11.22 2.53 3.35
CA ALA A 43 12.62 2.54 2.95
C ALA A 43 12.77 2.72 1.44
N HIS A 44 13.73 3.57 1.07
CA HIS A 44 14.15 3.75 -0.31
C HIS A 44 15.34 2.84 -0.60
N GLN A 45 15.34 2.17 -1.75
CA GLN A 45 16.33 1.16 -2.08
C GLN A 45 17.26 1.67 -3.16
N HIS A 46 18.57 1.66 -2.89
CA HIS A 46 19.60 1.99 -3.87
C HIS A 46 20.47 0.78 -4.15
N VAL A 47 20.65 0.54 -5.44
CA VAL A 47 21.34 -0.63 -5.95
C VAL A 47 22.66 -0.17 -6.58
N PHE A 48 23.76 -0.83 -6.23
CA PHE A 48 25.04 -0.62 -6.89
C PHE A 48 25.63 -1.94 -7.42
N ILE A 49 26.40 -1.84 -8.48
CA ILE A 49 27.12 -2.96 -9.11
C ILE A 49 28.61 -2.70 -8.97
N ASN A 50 29.38 -3.65 -8.45
CA ASN A 50 30.83 -3.57 -8.49
C ASN A 50 31.33 -4.02 -9.87
N ARG A 51 31.87 -3.08 -10.66
CA ARG A 51 32.22 -3.29 -12.09
C ARG A 51 33.42 -4.21 -12.33
N ASP A 52 34.19 -4.55 -11.30
CA ASP A 52 35.43 -5.32 -11.48
C ASP A 52 35.22 -6.82 -11.76
N LYS A 53 33.98 -7.29 -11.84
CA LYS A 53 33.67 -8.64 -12.34
C LYS A 53 33.46 -8.60 -13.87
N GLU A 54 34.54 -8.80 -14.61
CA GLU A 54 34.50 -9.12 -16.04
C GLU A 54 33.64 -10.38 -16.29
N GLY A 55 32.34 -10.21 -16.54
CA GLY A 55 31.46 -11.35 -16.84
C GLY A 55 29.97 -11.06 -16.92
N PHE A 56 29.46 -10.02 -16.26
CA PHE A 56 28.03 -9.67 -16.30
C PHE A 56 27.73 -8.66 -17.43
N ARG A 57 27.64 -9.15 -18.68
CA ARG A 57 27.12 -8.39 -19.84
C ARG A 57 25.61 -8.56 -20.03
N GLY A 58 24.81 -8.23 -19.03
CA GLY A 58 23.35 -8.37 -19.10
C GLY A 58 22.60 -7.12 -18.63
N ILE A 59 21.90 -6.45 -19.55
CA ILE A 59 20.68 -5.60 -19.46
C ILE A 59 20.61 -4.47 -18.41
N PHE A 60 21.54 -4.35 -17.46
CA PHE A 60 21.53 -3.26 -16.49
C PHE A 60 22.25 -2.02 -17.04
N TYR A 61 21.56 -0.88 -16.97
CA TYR A 61 21.97 0.45 -17.43
C TYR A 61 23.39 0.82 -16.99
N GLU A 62 24.10 1.55 -17.86
CA GLU A 62 25.53 1.88 -17.77
C GLU A 62 25.96 2.76 -16.56
N ASP A 63 25.09 3.10 -15.60
CA ASP A 63 25.41 4.12 -14.58
C ASP A 63 25.36 3.67 -13.10
N ASN A 64 25.13 2.39 -12.77
CA ASN A 64 24.93 1.94 -11.37
C ASN A 64 26.23 1.73 -10.55
N THR A 65 27.10 2.73 -10.47
CA THR A 65 28.27 2.70 -9.58
C THR A 65 27.90 3.07 -8.13
N ILE A 66 28.73 2.70 -7.14
CA ILE A 66 28.57 3.14 -5.73
C ILE A 66 28.46 4.66 -5.64
N TRP A 67 29.27 5.37 -6.43
CA TRP A 67 29.24 6.83 -6.48
C TRP A 67 27.91 7.35 -7.01
N THR A 68 27.37 6.78 -8.09
CA THR A 68 26.05 7.19 -8.62
C THR A 68 24.94 6.91 -7.63
N ALA A 69 24.97 5.76 -6.95
CA ALA A 69 23.98 5.41 -5.93
C ALA A 69 24.02 6.38 -4.74
N LEU A 70 25.21 6.70 -4.23
CA LEU A 70 25.37 7.69 -3.17
C LEU A 70 25.08 9.13 -3.64
N ARG A 71 25.35 9.46 -4.90
CA ARG A 71 25.01 10.76 -5.47
C ARG A 71 23.51 10.93 -5.59
N GLN A 72 22.80 9.92 -6.11
CA GLN A 72 21.34 9.90 -6.14
C GLN A 72 20.78 10.03 -4.72
N PHE A 73 21.38 9.34 -3.75
CA PHE A 73 21.02 9.48 -2.35
C PHE A 73 21.21 10.92 -1.84
N LYS A 74 22.37 11.55 -2.10
CA LYS A 74 22.66 12.93 -1.66
C LYS A 74 21.74 13.94 -2.36
N ASP A 75 21.51 13.76 -3.66
CA ASP A 75 20.66 14.61 -4.48
C ASP A 75 19.18 14.49 -4.04
N GLN A 76 18.76 13.34 -3.52
CA GLN A 76 17.45 13.16 -2.89
C GLN A 76 17.35 13.89 -1.53
N GLY A 77 18.47 14.18 -0.85
CA GLY A 77 18.55 15.06 0.32
C GLY A 77 17.80 14.63 1.59
N ASN A 78 17.06 13.52 1.55
CA ASN A 78 15.98 13.21 2.48
C ASN A 78 16.28 12.11 3.50
N PHE A 79 17.47 11.52 3.46
CA PHE A 79 17.80 10.34 4.26
C PHE A 79 19.00 10.64 5.15
N ARG A 80 18.83 10.51 6.48
CA ARG A 80 19.94 10.55 7.45
C ARG A 80 20.28 9.20 8.05
N THR A 81 19.48 8.17 7.78
CA THR A 81 19.77 6.78 8.19
C THR A 81 20.06 5.95 6.95
N ILE A 82 21.28 5.44 6.86
CA ILE A 82 21.75 4.64 5.73
C ILE A 82 22.05 3.24 6.24
N VAL A 83 21.23 2.28 5.82
CA VAL A 83 21.45 0.86 6.08
C VAL A 83 22.25 0.28 4.93
N VAL A 84 23.46 -0.19 5.20
CA VAL A 84 24.36 -0.77 4.20
C VAL A 84 24.32 -2.29 4.34
N LEU A 85 23.89 -2.96 3.28
CA LEU A 85 23.93 -4.42 3.13
C LEU A 85 25.13 -4.80 2.27
N LEU A 86 26.23 -5.16 2.92
CA LEU A 86 27.42 -5.65 2.24
C LEU A 86 27.40 -7.19 2.19
N ASP A 87 27.72 -7.75 1.02
CA ASP A 87 28.08 -9.16 0.91
C ASP A 87 29.42 -9.36 1.65
N PRO A 88 29.70 -10.52 2.28
CA PRO A 88 31.01 -10.79 2.85
C PRO A 88 32.09 -10.43 1.84
N PRO A 89 33.05 -9.56 2.23
CA PRO A 89 33.93 -8.90 1.29
C PRO A 89 34.77 -9.94 0.57
N ASN A 90 34.44 -10.20 -0.69
CA ASN A 90 35.41 -10.72 -1.63
C ASN A 90 36.40 -9.59 -1.91
N LYS A 91 37.53 -9.61 -1.18
CA LYS A 91 38.75 -8.82 -1.39
C LYS A 91 38.57 -7.29 -1.48
N ASN A 92 38.69 -6.63 -0.33
CA ASN A 92 39.40 -5.36 -0.10
C ASN A 92 38.98 -4.09 -0.87
N GLN A 93 37.87 -4.04 -1.62
CA GLN A 93 37.58 -2.85 -2.46
C GLN A 93 36.24 -2.17 -2.22
N THR A 94 35.19 -2.86 -1.76
CA THR A 94 33.86 -2.23 -1.67
C THR A 94 33.79 -1.16 -0.58
N LEU A 95 34.34 -1.42 0.60
CA LEU A 95 34.32 -0.46 1.70
C LEU A 95 35.20 0.77 1.44
N PRO A 96 36.46 0.64 0.93
CA PRO A 96 37.24 1.80 0.53
C PRO A 96 36.60 2.64 -0.58
N LEU A 97 35.97 2.01 -1.57
CA LEU A 97 35.23 2.73 -2.63
C LEU A 97 34.00 3.46 -2.07
N LEU A 98 33.29 2.83 -1.13
CA LEU A 98 32.18 3.46 -0.43
C LEU A 98 32.65 4.67 0.39
N ALA A 99 33.74 4.53 1.12
CA ALA A 99 34.34 5.59 1.92
C ALA A 99 34.81 6.76 1.04
N GLN A 100 35.47 6.48 -0.08
CA GLN A 100 35.89 7.48 -1.05
C GLN A 100 34.69 8.22 -1.66
N ALA A 101 33.64 7.50 -2.06
CA ALA A 101 32.45 8.10 -2.62
C ALA A 101 31.69 8.96 -1.59
N ALA A 102 31.58 8.47 -0.35
CA ALA A 102 30.96 9.21 0.75
C ALA A 102 31.77 10.46 1.14
N GLU A 103 33.11 10.40 1.09
CA GLU A 103 33.96 11.57 1.31
C GLU A 103 33.78 12.63 0.22
N ASN A 104 33.81 12.23 -1.05
CA ASN A 104 33.60 13.12 -2.20
C ASN A 104 32.22 13.79 -2.18
N LEU A 105 31.24 13.12 -1.58
CA LEU A 105 29.89 13.60 -1.40
C LEU A 105 29.66 14.21 -0.01
N GLU A 106 30.70 14.41 0.82
CA GLU A 106 30.58 15.01 2.16
C GLU A 106 29.55 14.31 3.08
N MET A 107 29.31 13.02 2.86
CA MET A 107 28.36 12.21 3.64
C MET A 107 28.98 11.64 4.93
N ASN A 108 30.29 11.82 5.12
CA ASN A 108 31.06 11.41 6.31
C ASN A 108 31.23 12.56 7.34
N THR A 109 30.32 13.55 7.35
CA THR A 109 30.44 14.80 8.10
C THR A 109 29.69 14.81 9.45
N GLY A 110 29.19 13.66 9.91
CA GLY A 110 28.37 13.55 11.13
C GLY A 110 26.87 13.75 10.92
N GLU A 111 26.48 14.15 9.71
CA GLU A 111 25.08 14.39 9.34
C GLU A 111 24.26 13.12 9.05
N HIS A 112 24.95 12.01 8.76
CA HIS A 112 24.37 10.73 8.41
C HIS A 112 24.75 9.69 9.46
N VAL A 113 23.85 8.74 9.71
CA VAL A 113 24.10 7.55 10.51
C VAL A 113 24.16 6.37 9.58
N TRP A 114 25.32 5.72 9.60
CA TRP A 114 25.61 4.52 8.85
C TRP A 114 25.33 3.31 9.74
N ILE A 115 24.53 2.37 9.23
CA ILE A 115 24.21 1.13 9.91
C ILE A 115 24.60 -0.02 8.98
N PHE A 116 25.63 -0.76 9.36
CA PHE A 116 26.12 -1.92 8.63
C PHE A 116 25.43 -3.19 9.13
N PHE A 117 24.98 -4.02 8.18
CA PHE A 117 24.30 -5.28 8.49
C PHE A 117 24.68 -6.37 7.49
N GLY A 118 25.13 -7.51 8.01
CA GLY A 118 25.60 -8.61 7.18
C GLY A 118 26.59 -9.55 7.89
N SER A 119 27.22 -10.41 7.09
CA SER A 119 28.21 -11.44 7.48
C SER A 119 29.34 -10.87 8.36
N PRO A 120 30.00 -11.67 9.24
CA PRO A 120 30.69 -11.17 10.42
C PRO A 120 31.82 -10.21 10.05
N PHE A 121 31.56 -8.94 10.35
CA PHE A 121 32.35 -7.80 9.91
C PHE A 121 33.43 -7.43 10.92
N LEU A 122 33.34 -7.87 12.18
CA LEU A 122 34.20 -7.36 13.27
C LEU A 122 35.70 -7.61 13.06
N PRO A 123 36.18 -8.83 12.74
CA PRO A 123 37.61 -9.04 12.50
C PRO A 123 38.13 -8.29 11.27
N ILE A 124 37.28 -8.09 10.27
CA ILE A 124 37.62 -7.33 9.05
C ILE A 124 37.70 -5.84 9.35
N VAL A 125 36.75 -5.31 10.12
CA VAL A 125 36.75 -3.93 10.62
C VAL A 125 38.00 -3.66 11.44
N GLU A 126 38.40 -4.57 12.33
CA GLU A 126 39.64 -4.42 13.10
C GLU A 126 40.89 -4.31 12.22
N GLY A 127 40.93 -5.04 11.10
CA GLY A 127 42.01 -4.96 10.12
C GLY A 127 41.96 -3.67 9.29
N GLU A 128 40.80 -3.34 8.72
CA GLU A 128 40.63 -2.19 7.82
C GLU A 128 40.70 -0.84 8.56
N LEU A 129 40.28 -0.78 9.83
CA LEU A 129 40.44 0.42 10.67
C LEU A 129 41.91 0.82 10.91
N ARG A 130 42.88 -0.06 10.58
CA ARG A 130 44.31 0.22 10.77
C ARG A 130 45.00 0.77 9.52
N GLU A 131 44.41 0.66 8.34
CA GLU A 131 45.12 0.92 7.07
C GLU A 131 44.64 2.15 6.28
N ASP A 132 43.34 2.47 6.27
CA ASP A 132 42.78 3.54 5.42
C ASP A 132 42.03 4.62 6.21
N GLY A 133 42.54 5.87 6.16
CA GLY A 133 41.96 7.01 6.87
C GLY A 133 40.55 7.40 6.40
N LEU A 134 40.17 7.13 5.15
CA LEU A 134 38.82 7.41 4.65
C LEU A 134 37.82 6.38 5.16
N THR A 135 38.17 5.10 5.10
CA THR A 135 37.36 4.01 5.64
C THR A 135 37.10 4.21 7.13
N VAL A 136 38.14 4.59 7.87
CA VAL A 136 38.01 4.93 9.29
C VAL A 136 37.05 6.09 9.52
N LYS A 137 37.12 7.15 8.69
CA LYS A 137 36.21 8.30 8.79
C LYS A 137 34.75 7.93 8.47
N LEU A 138 34.52 7.02 7.53
CA LEU A 138 33.18 6.49 7.22
C LEU A 138 32.61 5.66 8.36
N LEU A 139 33.44 4.77 8.94
CA LEU A 139 33.03 3.86 10.00
C LEU A 139 32.89 4.55 11.36
N GLN A 140 33.53 5.70 11.58
CA GLN A 140 33.45 6.43 12.84
C GLN A 140 32.00 6.76 13.21
N GLY A 141 31.54 6.26 14.35
CA GLY A 141 30.18 6.45 14.85
C GLY A 141 29.10 5.78 14.01
N ALA A 142 29.47 4.76 13.23
CA ALA A 142 28.56 3.87 12.56
C ALA A 142 28.14 2.70 13.48
N ALA A 143 26.92 2.23 13.28
CA ALA A 143 26.37 1.06 13.95
C ALA A 143 26.69 -0.20 13.15
N LEU A 144 27.07 -1.27 13.81
CA LEU A 144 27.25 -2.59 13.21
C LEU A 144 26.35 -3.58 13.95
N ILE A 145 25.29 -4.05 13.27
CA ILE A 145 24.36 -5.01 13.83
C ILE A 145 24.79 -6.42 13.42
N THR A 146 25.17 -7.24 14.38
CA THR A 146 25.59 -8.63 14.15
C THR A 146 25.27 -9.53 15.34
N TYR A 147 25.63 -10.81 15.25
CA TYR A 147 25.49 -11.77 16.34
C TYR A 147 26.49 -11.48 17.45
N VAL A 148 26.14 -11.78 18.69
CA VAL A 148 27.02 -11.60 19.85
C VAL A 148 27.32 -12.95 20.48
N ASP A 149 28.58 -13.21 20.81
CA ASP A 149 28.99 -14.35 21.62
C ASP A 149 28.73 -14.07 23.11
N GLY A 150 28.31 -15.08 23.87
CA GLY A 150 28.03 -14.93 25.31
C GLY A 150 29.21 -14.35 26.11
N PHE A 151 30.43 -14.77 25.78
CA PHE A 151 31.64 -14.27 26.44
C PHE A 151 31.91 -12.78 26.24
N MET A 152 31.33 -12.14 25.22
CA MET A 152 31.44 -10.69 25.03
C MET A 152 30.51 -9.91 25.95
N VAL A 153 29.43 -10.55 26.43
CA VAL A 153 28.43 -9.95 27.32
C VAL A 153 28.75 -10.26 28.78
N ASP A 154 28.93 -11.54 29.11
CA ASP A 154 29.09 -12.01 30.49
C ASP A 154 30.56 -12.02 30.97
N GLY A 155 31.50 -11.78 30.05
CA GLY A 155 32.93 -11.73 30.35
C GLY A 155 33.42 -13.02 31.01
N GLN A 156 34.13 -12.89 32.14
CA GLN A 156 34.76 -14.02 32.85
C GLN A 156 33.76 -15.04 33.44
N ILE A 157 32.47 -14.71 33.49
CA ILE A 157 31.43 -15.60 34.02
C ILE A 157 30.94 -16.57 32.93
N ASP A 158 31.21 -16.27 31.65
CA ASP A 158 30.77 -17.10 30.54
C ASP A 158 31.39 -18.51 30.58
N PRO A 159 30.57 -19.59 30.56
CA PRO A 159 31.07 -20.97 30.65
C PRO A 159 31.98 -21.38 29.49
N PHE A 160 31.75 -20.84 28.29
CA PHE A 160 32.58 -21.14 27.13
C PHE A 160 33.95 -20.48 27.27
N LEU A 161 34.01 -19.22 27.71
CA LEU A 161 35.27 -18.54 28.00
C LEU A 161 36.04 -19.22 29.12
N GLN A 162 35.37 -19.61 30.21
CA GLN A 162 36.03 -20.36 31.30
C GLN A 162 36.62 -21.67 30.79
N SER A 163 35.87 -22.41 29.97
CA SER A 163 36.34 -23.65 29.37
C SER A 163 37.50 -23.42 28.41
N TRP A 164 37.48 -22.33 27.64
CA TRP A 164 38.57 -21.88 26.78
C TRP A 164 39.83 -21.54 27.61
N LYS A 165 39.70 -20.72 28.66
CA LYS A 165 40.82 -20.33 29.52
C LYS A 165 41.43 -21.50 30.30
N ASN A 166 40.67 -22.58 30.51
CA ASN A 166 41.11 -23.77 31.24
C ASN A 166 41.75 -24.84 30.37
N GLN A 167 41.98 -24.60 29.07
CA GLN A 167 42.70 -25.56 28.23
C GLN A 167 44.16 -25.73 28.69
N SER A 168 44.65 -26.97 28.73
CA SER A 168 46.00 -27.30 29.19
C SER A 168 47.05 -27.12 28.09
N THR A 169 48.32 -27.14 28.49
CA THR A 169 49.48 -27.18 27.59
C THR A 169 49.42 -28.38 26.64
N ASP A 170 48.85 -29.50 27.09
CA ASP A 170 48.69 -30.70 26.24
C ASP A 170 47.77 -30.44 25.04
N MET A 171 46.75 -29.58 25.19
CA MET A 171 45.89 -29.16 24.08
C MET A 171 46.68 -28.30 23.09
N VAL A 172 47.52 -27.39 23.58
CA VAL A 172 48.41 -26.58 22.74
C VAL A 172 49.37 -27.46 21.95
N GLU A 173 50.03 -28.42 22.61
CA GLU A 173 50.91 -29.39 21.95
C GLU A 173 50.16 -30.17 20.88
N THR A 174 48.94 -30.64 21.21
CA THR A 174 48.08 -31.37 20.28
C THR A 174 47.70 -30.54 19.05
N LEU A 175 47.37 -29.25 19.23
CA LEU A 175 47.06 -28.34 18.12
C LEU A 175 48.29 -28.04 17.26
N ASN A 176 49.46 -27.87 17.89
CA ASN A 176 50.72 -27.67 17.17
C ASN A 176 51.11 -28.92 16.36
N ILE A 177 50.89 -30.13 16.89
CA ILE A 177 51.09 -31.39 16.16
C ILE A 177 50.12 -31.52 14.97
N MET A 178 48.88 -31.05 15.14
CA MET A 178 47.88 -31.07 14.07
C MET A 178 48.11 -30.01 12.99
N ASN A 179 49.01 -29.04 13.20
CA ASN A 179 49.34 -28.05 12.19
C ASN A 179 50.08 -28.72 11.02
N PRO A 180 49.51 -28.75 9.80
CA PRO A 180 50.12 -29.44 8.66
C PRO A 180 51.31 -28.70 8.05
N LEU A 181 51.62 -27.47 8.51
CA LEU A 181 52.67 -26.63 7.95
C LEU A 181 54.00 -26.85 8.68
N GLU A 182 55.09 -26.94 7.91
CA GLU A 182 56.43 -27.03 8.50
C GLU A 182 56.88 -25.69 9.10
N PRO A 183 57.63 -25.69 10.22
CA PRO A 183 58.20 -24.47 10.80
C PRO A 183 58.96 -23.64 9.77
N GLY A 184 58.54 -22.37 9.59
CA GLY A 184 59.13 -21.44 8.62
C GLY A 184 58.39 -21.35 7.27
N SER A 185 57.38 -22.19 7.03
CA SER A 185 56.48 -22.07 5.87
C SER A 185 55.61 -20.82 5.98
N HIS A 186 55.24 -20.21 4.85
CA HIS A 186 54.30 -19.08 4.85
C HIS A 186 52.95 -19.50 5.45
N GLY A 187 52.53 -18.82 6.53
CA GLY A 187 51.31 -19.17 7.27
C GLY A 187 51.51 -20.19 8.39
N TYR A 188 52.75 -20.67 8.63
CA TYR A 188 53.06 -21.45 9.82
C TYR A 188 52.80 -20.61 11.08
N TYR A 189 52.04 -21.17 12.01
CA TYR A 189 51.70 -20.57 13.29
C TYR A 189 51.81 -21.64 14.38
N ALA A 190 52.69 -21.40 15.35
CA ALA A 190 52.82 -22.24 16.54
C ALA A 190 52.19 -21.49 17.72
N ILE A 191 51.33 -22.19 18.45
CA ILE A 191 50.62 -21.68 19.60
C ILE A 191 51.52 -21.82 20.84
N GLU A 192 51.61 -20.78 21.66
CA GLU A 192 52.35 -20.77 22.93
C GLU A 192 51.60 -21.54 24.03
N ASP A 193 52.33 -22.10 25.00
CA ASP A 193 51.79 -22.96 26.07
C ASP A 193 50.67 -22.27 26.89
N ASP A 194 50.75 -20.95 27.05
CA ASP A 194 49.78 -20.13 27.79
C ASP A 194 48.80 -19.37 26.88
N TYR A 195 48.72 -19.73 25.59
CA TYR A 195 47.91 -19.04 24.59
C TYR A 195 46.47 -18.87 25.04
N PHE A 196 45.85 -19.95 25.53
CA PHE A 196 44.46 -19.92 25.97
C PHE A 196 44.27 -19.00 27.17
N GLN A 197 45.22 -18.96 28.10
CA GLN A 197 45.17 -18.10 29.28
C GLN A 197 45.33 -16.62 28.90
N LEU A 198 46.21 -16.31 27.94
CA LEU A 198 46.49 -14.94 27.50
C LEU A 198 45.45 -14.41 26.50
N HIS A 199 44.96 -15.23 25.57
CA HIS A 199 44.12 -14.79 24.46
C HIS A 199 42.65 -15.18 24.66
N SER A 200 41.76 -14.25 24.38
CA SER A 200 40.32 -14.53 24.34
C SER A 200 39.92 -15.10 22.97
N PRO A 201 38.84 -15.90 22.89
CA PRO A 201 38.30 -16.34 21.61
C PRO A 201 37.96 -15.13 20.73
N THR A 202 38.15 -15.28 19.42
CA THR A 202 37.72 -14.28 18.43
C THR A 202 36.20 -14.23 18.34
N HIS A 203 35.65 -13.10 17.89
CA HIS A 203 34.22 -12.97 17.58
C HIS A 203 33.75 -14.10 16.64
N GLY A 204 32.59 -14.68 16.94
CA GLY A 204 32.01 -15.81 16.22
C GLY A 204 32.54 -17.18 16.63
N ALA A 205 33.56 -17.28 17.50
CA ALA A 205 34.13 -18.56 17.90
C ALA A 205 33.11 -19.50 18.55
N SER A 206 32.15 -18.98 19.33
CA SER A 206 31.11 -19.82 19.94
C SER A 206 30.14 -20.38 18.88
N TYR A 207 29.83 -19.61 17.84
CA TYR A 207 29.00 -20.04 16.72
C TYR A 207 29.71 -21.09 15.84
N VAL A 208 31.01 -20.93 15.63
CA VAL A 208 31.82 -21.93 14.91
C VAL A 208 31.86 -23.23 15.71
N TYR A 209 32.11 -23.16 17.02
CA TYR A 209 32.07 -24.34 17.90
C TYR A 209 30.72 -25.05 17.79
N ASP A 210 29.62 -24.33 17.97
CA ASP A 210 28.27 -24.89 17.90
C ASP A 210 27.92 -25.46 16.53
N SER A 211 28.47 -24.91 15.44
CA SER A 211 28.27 -25.45 14.09
C SER A 211 28.88 -26.85 13.93
N VAL A 212 30.04 -27.10 14.54
CA VAL A 212 30.69 -28.42 14.54
C VAL A 212 29.88 -29.40 15.37
N ILE A 213 29.42 -28.98 16.56
CA ILE A 213 28.57 -29.80 17.42
C ILE A 213 27.25 -30.14 16.72
N ALA A 214 26.58 -29.16 16.11
CA ALA A 214 25.35 -29.35 15.36
C ALA A 214 25.54 -30.33 14.19
N THR A 215 26.66 -30.24 13.48
CA THR A 215 27.01 -31.16 12.39
C THR A 215 27.15 -32.61 12.88
N GLY A 216 27.86 -32.80 14.00
CA GLY A 216 28.02 -34.12 14.62
C GLY A 216 26.71 -34.71 15.15
N MET A 217 25.93 -33.91 15.88
CA MET A 217 24.61 -34.31 16.38
C MET A 217 23.64 -34.62 15.23
N GLY A 218 23.67 -33.82 14.17
CA GLY A 218 22.86 -34.04 12.98
C GLY A 218 23.17 -35.37 12.29
N ALA A 219 24.45 -35.77 12.25
CA ALA A 219 24.84 -37.09 11.73
C ALA A 219 24.28 -38.23 12.60
N CYS A 220 24.35 -38.09 13.93
CA CYS A 220 23.77 -39.05 14.87
C CYS A 220 22.24 -39.18 14.72
N LEU A 221 21.55 -38.07 14.42
CA LEU A 221 20.10 -38.06 14.18
C LEU A 221 19.72 -38.62 12.81
N ALA A 222 20.55 -38.42 11.79
CA ALA A 222 20.33 -38.91 10.43
C ALA A 222 20.37 -40.45 10.33
N GLY A 223 21.10 -41.12 11.23
CA GLY A 223 21.06 -42.58 11.34
C GLY A 223 22.13 -43.15 12.28
N SER A 224 21.86 -44.34 12.83
CA SER A 224 22.80 -45.11 13.66
C SER A 224 23.89 -45.84 12.85
N THR A 225 23.76 -45.85 11.53
CA THR A 225 24.69 -46.50 10.58
C THR A 225 25.43 -45.48 9.73
N THR A 226 26.66 -45.78 9.32
CA THR A 226 27.51 -44.91 8.49
C THR A 226 26.99 -44.66 7.06
N ASN A 227 25.83 -45.20 6.68
CA ASN A 227 25.23 -45.06 5.36
C ASN A 227 23.97 -44.17 5.41
N PHE A 228 24.14 -42.85 5.50
CA PHE A 228 23.07 -41.87 5.30
C PHE A 228 23.42 -40.95 4.13
N THR A 229 22.41 -40.38 3.46
CA THR A 229 22.62 -39.44 2.36
C THR A 229 22.90 -38.03 2.89
N GLY A 230 23.46 -37.14 2.06
CA GLY A 230 23.63 -35.73 2.44
C GLY A 230 22.31 -35.03 2.77
N LEU A 231 21.20 -35.47 2.15
CA LEU A 231 19.86 -34.97 2.47
C LEU A 231 19.43 -35.40 3.88
N ASP A 232 19.66 -36.67 4.25
CA ASP A 232 19.36 -37.17 5.58
C ASP A 232 20.19 -36.43 6.65
N HIS A 233 21.46 -36.14 6.36
CA HIS A 233 22.32 -35.36 7.25
C HIS A 233 21.81 -33.92 7.43
N SER A 234 21.42 -33.26 6.34
CA SER A 234 20.85 -31.92 6.40
C SER A 234 19.57 -31.89 7.24
N ILE A 235 18.67 -32.87 7.07
CA ILE A 235 17.45 -33.00 7.87
C ILE A 235 17.82 -33.24 9.35
N GLY A 236 18.82 -34.08 9.61
CA GLY A 236 19.36 -34.31 10.94
C GLY A 236 19.90 -33.04 11.60
N ILE A 237 20.67 -32.23 10.86
CA ILE A 237 21.18 -30.94 11.33
C ILE A 237 20.02 -29.99 11.64
N GLU A 238 19.04 -29.86 10.75
CA GLU A 238 17.88 -28.99 10.98
C GLU A 238 17.03 -29.45 12.19
N ALA A 239 17.11 -30.71 12.57
CA ALA A 239 16.39 -31.27 13.72
C ALA A 239 17.12 -31.13 15.07
N VAL A 240 18.38 -30.68 15.09
CA VAL A 240 19.12 -30.55 16.37
C VAL A 240 18.54 -29.43 17.23
N SER A 241 18.44 -29.69 18.53
CA SER A 241 18.17 -28.68 19.54
C SER A 241 19.02 -28.96 20.78
N PHE A 242 19.93 -28.05 21.13
CA PHE A 242 20.82 -28.21 22.29
C PHE A 242 21.24 -26.88 22.89
N GLN A 243 21.75 -26.90 24.12
CA GLN A 243 22.39 -25.74 24.74
C GLN A 243 23.87 -25.74 24.33
N GLY A 244 24.26 -24.80 23.47
CA GLY A 244 25.62 -24.62 22.97
C GLY A 244 26.36 -23.48 23.67
N ALA A 245 27.55 -23.18 23.15
CA ALA A 245 28.40 -22.07 23.58
C ALA A 245 27.80 -20.70 23.26
N SER A 246 27.04 -20.60 22.17
CA SER A 246 26.36 -19.38 21.70
C SER A 246 24.90 -19.29 22.18
N GLY A 247 24.55 -19.99 23.25
CA GLY A 247 23.18 -20.12 23.73
C GLY A 247 22.46 -21.36 23.19
N ARG A 248 21.12 -21.34 23.21
CA ARG A 248 20.32 -22.46 22.69
C ARG A 248 20.45 -22.50 21.16
N VAL A 249 20.82 -23.63 20.59
CA VAL A 249 20.93 -23.83 19.14
C VAL A 249 19.69 -24.58 18.69
N GLU A 250 18.92 -23.99 17.77
CA GLU A 250 17.75 -24.59 17.14
C GLU A 250 17.59 -24.01 15.74
N PHE A 251 17.15 -24.80 14.75
CA PHE A 251 16.92 -24.34 13.38
C PHE A 251 15.42 -24.16 13.10
N GLY A 252 15.06 -23.11 12.37
CA GLY A 252 13.66 -22.75 12.11
C GLY A 252 13.00 -23.64 11.06
N ARG A 253 11.86 -24.26 11.38
CA ARG A 253 11.10 -25.13 10.45
C ARG A 253 10.62 -24.44 9.17
N SER A 254 10.48 -23.10 9.17
CA SER A 254 9.90 -22.36 8.05
C SER A 254 10.94 -21.79 7.07
N ARG A 255 12.24 -21.85 7.39
CA ARG A 255 13.33 -21.30 6.56
C ARG A 255 14.52 -22.26 6.58
N GLN A 256 14.60 -23.11 5.56
CA GLN A 256 15.64 -24.14 5.36
C GLN A 256 17.04 -23.61 5.71
N GLY A 257 17.70 -24.25 6.68
CA GLY A 257 19.06 -23.96 7.09
C GLY A 257 19.33 -22.72 7.94
N THR A 258 18.32 -21.96 8.41
CA THR A 258 18.57 -20.79 9.29
C THR A 258 18.35 -21.11 10.77
N ARG A 259 19.28 -20.66 11.63
CA ARG A 259 19.10 -20.73 13.08
C ARG A 259 17.86 -19.93 13.47
N ASN A 260 17.08 -20.46 14.39
CA ASN A 260 15.92 -19.80 14.96
C ASN A 260 16.37 -18.48 15.60
N LEU A 261 15.79 -17.38 15.14
CA LEU A 261 16.17 -16.03 15.57
C LEU A 261 15.91 -15.80 17.07
N THR A 262 15.01 -16.55 17.69
CA THR A 262 14.77 -16.47 19.15
C THR A 262 15.80 -17.22 19.99
N SER A 263 16.73 -17.92 19.34
CA SER A 263 17.70 -18.79 20.01
C SER A 263 19.12 -18.19 20.05
N GLY A 264 19.36 -17.09 19.31
CA GLY A 264 20.64 -16.39 19.27
C GLY A 264 20.58 -14.99 19.90
N MET A 265 21.73 -14.46 20.28
CA MET A 265 21.89 -13.08 20.76
C MET A 265 22.37 -12.18 19.63
N TYR A 266 21.84 -10.96 19.60
CA TYR A 266 22.21 -9.93 18.62
C TYR A 266 22.67 -8.68 19.33
N GLY A 267 23.61 -7.98 18.75
CA GLY A 267 24.15 -6.76 19.32
C GLY A 267 24.33 -5.70 18.27
N ASP A 268 24.24 -4.48 18.74
CA ASP A 268 24.69 -3.30 18.05
C ASP A 268 26.08 -2.92 18.58
N PHE A 269 27.04 -2.84 17.67
CA PHE A 269 28.39 -2.39 17.96
C PHE A 269 28.60 -1.00 17.40
N ASN A 270 28.91 -0.04 18.27
CA ASN A 270 29.34 1.29 17.87
C ASN A 270 30.82 1.27 17.48
N LEU A 271 31.12 1.64 16.25
CA LEU A 271 32.47 1.70 15.71
C LEU A 271 33.13 3.03 16.11
N LEU A 272 34.24 2.94 16.86
CA LEU A 272 34.87 4.10 17.48
C LEU A 272 36.00 4.69 16.62
N PRO A 273 36.31 5.99 16.77
CA PRO A 273 37.40 6.64 16.05
C PRO A 273 38.77 6.01 16.36
N PRO A 274 39.74 6.16 15.44
CA PRO A 274 41.10 5.67 15.61
C PRO A 274 41.75 6.41 16.79
N GLY A 275 42.46 5.65 17.63
CA GLY A 275 43.05 6.17 18.88
C GLY A 275 42.19 5.94 20.13
N SER A 276 40.98 5.40 19.98
CA SER A 276 40.23 4.82 21.10
C SER A 276 40.91 3.54 21.59
N ASP A 277 40.81 3.23 22.89
CA ASP A 277 41.39 2.00 23.48
C ASP A 277 40.85 0.72 22.81
N LYS A 278 39.63 0.79 22.27
CA LYS A 278 38.97 -0.28 21.54
C LYS A 278 38.42 0.24 20.20
N PRO A 279 38.48 -0.55 19.11
CA PRO A 279 37.96 -0.16 17.80
C PRO A 279 36.43 -0.13 17.74
N TYR A 280 35.75 -0.81 18.67
CA TYR A 280 34.29 -0.81 18.80
C TYR A 280 33.87 -1.13 20.23
N VAL A 281 32.62 -0.82 20.55
CA VAL A 281 31.97 -1.12 21.84
C VAL A 281 30.56 -1.63 21.58
N LEU A 282 30.14 -2.65 22.33
CA LEU A 282 28.76 -3.16 22.32
C LEU A 282 27.86 -2.14 23.04
N THR A 283 26.94 -1.51 22.30
CA THR A 283 26.06 -0.45 22.81
C THR A 283 24.69 -0.94 23.18
N ASP A 284 24.09 -1.79 22.35
CA ASP A 284 22.78 -2.38 22.62
C ASP A 284 22.80 -3.89 22.38
N LEU A 285 22.05 -4.63 23.20
CA LEU A 285 21.93 -6.07 23.15
C LEU A 285 20.47 -6.48 23.05
N LEU A 286 20.16 -7.31 22.07
CA LEU A 286 18.91 -8.04 21.97
C LEU A 286 19.18 -9.50 22.37
N ASP A 287 18.65 -9.88 23.52
CA ASP A 287 18.67 -11.26 24.02
C ASP A 287 17.22 -11.81 24.09
N PRO A 288 16.76 -12.49 23.03
CA PRO A 288 15.44 -13.10 23.00
C PRO A 288 15.26 -14.21 24.06
N THR A 289 16.35 -14.79 24.56
CA THR A 289 16.28 -15.92 25.49
C THR A 289 15.93 -15.47 26.91
N ARG A 290 16.34 -14.26 27.30
CA ARG A 290 16.08 -13.70 28.64
C ARG A 290 14.62 -13.32 28.87
N ASN A 291 13.95 -12.87 27.80
CA ASN A 291 12.53 -12.47 27.85
C ASN A 291 11.55 -13.66 27.78
N SER A 292 12.04 -14.88 27.51
CA SER A 292 11.20 -16.08 27.42
C SER A 292 10.60 -16.54 28.75
N LYS A 293 11.02 -16.00 29.90
CA LYS A 293 10.48 -16.41 31.22
C LYS A 293 9.01 -16.03 31.44
N THR A 294 8.42 -15.17 30.60
CA THR A 294 7.00 -14.80 30.66
C THR A 294 6.14 -15.46 29.58
N ILE A 295 6.73 -16.19 28.63
CA ILE A 295 6.01 -16.88 27.53
C ILE A 295 5.96 -18.40 27.80
N ASP A 296 5.79 -18.80 29.06
CA ASP A 296 5.41 -20.18 29.39
C ASP A 296 3.89 -20.28 29.42
N ASN A 297 3.27 -20.62 28.26
CA ASN A 297 2.16 -21.59 28.11
C ASN A 297 1.26 -21.41 26.86
N SER A 298 1.37 -20.35 26.05
CA SER A 298 0.58 -20.26 24.81
C SER A 298 1.31 -20.91 23.64
N ARG A 299 1.02 -22.20 23.42
CA ARG A 299 1.46 -23.05 22.30
C ARG A 299 0.93 -22.62 20.91
N GLU A 300 0.61 -21.35 20.71
CA GLU A 300 0.22 -20.85 19.39
C GLU A 300 1.44 -20.35 18.63
N ASN A 301 1.56 -20.84 17.40
CA ASN A 301 2.60 -20.59 16.42
C ASN A 301 2.94 -19.09 16.26
N VAL A 302 3.87 -18.57 17.08
CA VAL A 302 4.52 -17.28 16.80
C VAL A 302 5.51 -17.50 15.65
N THR A 303 5.00 -17.56 14.42
CA THR A 303 5.83 -17.64 13.20
C THR A 303 6.27 -16.27 12.70
N ASN A 304 5.73 -15.18 13.27
CA ASN A 304 6.03 -13.80 12.88
C ASN A 304 6.67 -13.04 14.04
N ILE A 305 7.98 -12.77 13.92
CA ILE A 305 8.81 -12.04 14.91
C ILE A 305 8.48 -10.53 14.97
N THR A 306 7.55 -10.06 14.14
CA THR A 306 7.09 -8.67 14.15
C THR A 306 6.42 -8.25 15.46
N ASP A 307 6.00 -9.21 16.29
CA ASP A 307 5.29 -8.97 17.56
C ASP A 307 6.19 -9.02 18.81
N VAL A 308 7.51 -9.19 18.65
CA VAL A 308 8.43 -9.02 19.79
C VAL A 308 8.55 -7.53 20.08
N ASP A 309 8.17 -7.15 21.30
CA ASP A 309 8.10 -5.77 21.77
C ASP A 309 9.44 -5.03 21.51
N PRO A 310 9.44 -3.83 20.90
CA PRO A 310 10.66 -3.02 20.72
C PRO A 310 11.43 -2.76 22.03
N GLU A 311 10.80 -2.88 23.20
CA GLU A 311 11.44 -2.84 24.53
C GLU A 311 12.42 -4.00 24.81
N SER A 312 12.62 -4.91 23.86
CA SER A 312 13.53 -6.07 24.00
C SER A 312 15.03 -5.74 23.86
N TRP A 313 15.39 -4.56 23.35
CA TRP A 313 16.78 -4.10 23.30
C TRP A 313 17.22 -3.52 24.63
N ILE A 314 18.36 -3.98 25.13
CA ILE A 314 18.99 -3.55 26.38
C ILE A 314 20.19 -2.67 26.03
N SER A 315 20.15 -1.40 26.39
CA SER A 315 21.30 -0.51 26.24
C SER A 315 22.36 -0.84 27.30
N ILE A 316 23.56 -1.21 26.83
CA ILE A 316 24.73 -1.58 27.63
C ILE A 316 25.67 -0.38 27.78
N ASP A 317 25.92 0.35 26.68
CA ASP A 317 26.84 1.47 26.65
C ASP A 317 26.29 2.62 25.78
N MET A 318 26.89 3.80 25.91
CA MET A 318 26.49 5.00 25.18
C MET A 318 26.95 4.93 23.72
N PHE A 319 26.00 5.08 22.80
CA PHE A 319 26.30 5.24 21.38
C PHE A 319 26.90 6.63 21.10
N ILE A 320 28.04 6.67 20.41
CA ILE A 320 28.76 7.89 20.03
C ILE A 320 28.71 8.02 18.52
N TYR A 321 28.03 9.05 18.02
CA TYR A 321 27.87 9.29 16.59
C TYR A 321 29.13 9.90 15.96
N ALA A 322 29.18 9.94 14.62
CA ALA A 322 30.28 10.52 13.83
C ALA A 322 30.63 11.98 14.21
N SER A 323 29.68 12.73 14.79
CA SER A 323 29.89 14.07 15.37
C SER A 323 30.63 14.07 16.72
N ASN A 324 31.05 12.91 17.24
CA ASN A 324 31.58 12.70 18.60
C ASN A 324 30.60 13.11 19.71
N THR A 325 29.30 13.11 19.43
CA THR A 325 28.25 13.39 20.41
C THR A 325 27.39 12.15 20.65
N PRO A 326 26.80 11.98 21.84
CA PRO A 326 25.86 10.89 22.10
C PRO A 326 24.46 11.17 21.55
N THR A 327 24.22 12.39 21.10
CA THR A 327 22.95 12.78 20.48
C THR A 327 22.93 12.36 19.02
N PRO A 328 21.92 11.60 18.56
CA PRO A 328 21.76 11.30 17.15
C PRO A 328 21.64 12.59 16.33
N PRO A 329 22.15 12.63 15.08
CA PRO A 329 21.87 13.74 14.20
C PRO A 329 20.35 13.88 14.02
N ALA A 330 19.85 15.11 14.17
CA ALA A 330 18.43 15.43 14.09
C ALA A 330 17.84 14.85 12.80
N LEU A 331 16.73 14.12 12.89
CA LEU A 331 16.02 13.65 11.70
C LEU A 331 15.71 14.86 10.81
N LEU A 332 16.07 14.80 9.52
CA LEU A 332 15.99 15.96 8.61
C LEU A 332 14.55 16.33 8.22
N ARG A 333 13.55 15.55 8.65
CA ARG A 333 12.17 15.76 8.24
C ARG A 333 11.22 15.66 9.43
N ASP A 334 10.59 16.77 9.75
CA ASP A 334 9.20 16.73 10.18
C ASP A 334 8.41 16.02 9.06
N ASP A 335 7.56 15.08 9.45
CA ASP A 335 6.59 14.37 8.62
C ASP A 335 6.14 15.25 7.45
N GLY A 336 6.63 14.90 6.25
CA GLY A 336 6.59 15.77 5.07
C GLY A 336 5.22 16.40 4.90
N TYR A 337 5.17 17.72 4.70
CA TYR A 337 3.94 18.47 4.46
C TYR A 337 3.02 17.66 3.55
N GLY A 338 2.02 17.03 4.16
CA GLY A 338 0.98 16.36 3.40
C GLY A 338 0.29 17.44 2.59
N ASN A 339 0.18 17.24 1.27
CA ASN A 339 -0.72 18.04 0.46
C ASN A 339 -2.16 17.62 0.77
N TYR A 340 -2.59 18.02 1.97
CA TYR A 340 -3.91 17.83 2.52
C TYR A 340 -4.92 18.69 1.77
N LEU A 341 -6.17 18.25 1.80
CA LEU A 341 -7.27 19.02 1.24
C LEU A 341 -7.41 20.32 2.03
N SER A 342 -7.40 21.43 1.29
CA SER A 342 -7.54 22.72 1.94
C SER A 342 -8.94 22.93 2.54
N ARG A 343 -9.00 23.73 3.62
CA ARG A 343 -10.27 24.03 4.31
C ARG A 343 -11.29 24.68 3.38
N TRP A 344 -10.87 25.55 2.45
CA TRP A 344 -11.80 26.21 1.52
C TRP A 344 -12.34 25.25 0.47
N ALA A 345 -11.52 24.33 -0.06
CA ALA A 345 -11.98 23.30 -0.98
C ALA A 345 -12.99 22.38 -0.28
N HIS A 346 -12.70 21.95 0.95
CA HIS A 346 -13.59 21.14 1.76
C HIS A 346 -14.96 21.83 1.98
N ILE A 347 -14.97 23.09 2.43
CA ILE A 347 -16.22 23.87 2.62
C ILE A 347 -17.00 23.98 1.30
N THR A 348 -16.32 24.23 0.19
CA THR A 348 -16.96 24.33 -1.13
C THR A 348 -17.62 23.01 -1.54
N GLY A 349 -16.98 21.86 -1.28
CA GLY A 349 -17.60 20.57 -1.58
C GLY A 349 -18.83 20.28 -0.73
N LEU A 350 -18.76 20.52 0.59
CA LEU A 350 -19.90 20.28 1.48
C LEU A 350 -21.09 21.20 1.20
N THR A 351 -20.84 22.45 0.78
CA THR A 351 -21.91 23.36 0.36
C THR A 351 -22.61 22.88 -0.92
N LEU A 352 -21.86 22.40 -1.91
CA LEU A 352 -22.44 21.81 -3.12
C LEU A 352 -23.21 20.52 -2.83
N PHE A 353 -22.73 19.70 -1.90
CA PHE A 353 -23.46 18.54 -1.39
C PHE A 353 -24.79 18.95 -0.73
N ALA A 354 -24.77 19.96 0.15
CA ALA A 354 -25.97 20.43 0.82
C ALA A 354 -27.03 20.93 -0.17
N ILE A 355 -26.62 21.69 -1.20
CA ILE A 355 -27.52 22.18 -2.25
C ILE A 355 -28.12 21.03 -3.07
N SER A 356 -27.28 20.11 -3.56
CA SER A 356 -27.72 19.01 -4.41
C SER A 356 -28.61 18.00 -3.67
N SER A 357 -28.27 17.68 -2.41
CA SER A 357 -29.09 16.82 -1.56
C SER A 357 -30.43 17.46 -1.20
N LEU A 358 -30.46 18.76 -0.84
CA LEU A 358 -31.70 19.48 -0.54
C LEU A 358 -32.63 19.55 -1.75
N LEU A 359 -32.10 19.83 -2.95
CA LEU A 359 -32.89 19.78 -4.19
C LEU A 359 -33.46 18.38 -4.46
N SER A 360 -32.68 17.33 -4.23
CA SER A 360 -33.12 15.94 -4.43
C SER A 360 -34.23 15.56 -3.45
N VAL A 361 -34.03 15.84 -2.17
CA VAL A 361 -34.98 15.53 -1.10
C VAL A 361 -36.27 16.33 -1.24
N ALA A 362 -36.18 17.64 -1.52
CA ALA A 362 -37.34 18.48 -1.77
C ALA A 362 -38.17 17.96 -2.96
N SER A 363 -37.50 17.55 -4.04
CA SER A 363 -38.16 16.96 -5.21
C SER A 363 -38.84 15.63 -4.88
N MET A 364 -38.22 14.76 -4.09
CA MET A 364 -38.83 13.51 -3.63
C MET A 364 -40.05 13.74 -2.74
N ILE A 365 -39.97 14.68 -1.79
CA ILE A 365 -41.08 15.06 -0.91
C ILE A 365 -42.24 15.62 -1.75
N TRP A 366 -41.94 16.48 -2.72
CA TRP A 366 -42.94 17.02 -3.64
C TRP A 366 -43.64 15.91 -4.45
N ILE A 367 -42.88 14.97 -5.04
CA ILE A 367 -43.45 13.82 -5.75
C ILE A 367 -44.34 12.98 -4.83
N ALA A 368 -43.91 12.74 -3.59
CA ALA A 368 -44.65 11.92 -2.63
C ALA A 368 -45.98 12.56 -2.22
N ASN A 369 -45.98 13.87 -1.96
CA ASN A 369 -47.17 14.62 -1.55
C ASN A 369 -48.20 14.74 -2.67
N TYR A 370 -47.74 15.01 -3.89
CA TYR A 370 -48.60 15.30 -5.05
C TYR A 370 -48.72 14.12 -6.03
N ARG A 371 -48.47 12.88 -5.56
CA ARG A 371 -48.46 11.67 -6.40
C ARG A 371 -49.78 11.38 -7.14
N PHE A 372 -50.88 11.97 -6.68
CA PHE A 372 -52.22 11.80 -7.23
C PHE A 372 -52.64 12.91 -8.19
N ASP A 373 -51.87 14.00 -8.30
CA ASP A 373 -52.15 15.06 -9.25
C ASP A 373 -51.93 14.59 -10.69
N SER A 374 -52.74 15.12 -11.60
CA SER A 374 -52.76 14.71 -13.01
C SER A 374 -51.39 14.81 -13.69
N VAL A 375 -50.61 15.85 -13.36
CA VAL A 375 -49.26 16.09 -13.91
C VAL A 375 -48.28 14.99 -13.50
N ILE A 376 -48.23 14.65 -12.20
CA ILE A 376 -47.30 13.64 -11.68
C ILE A 376 -47.79 12.23 -12.03
N LEU A 377 -49.10 12.00 -12.04
CA LEU A 377 -49.70 10.74 -12.44
C LEU A 377 -49.39 10.41 -13.90
N ALA A 378 -49.45 11.40 -14.79
CA ALA A 378 -49.07 11.25 -16.20
C ALA A 378 -47.57 10.93 -16.36
N ALA A 379 -46.72 11.55 -15.54
CA ALA A 379 -45.28 11.29 -15.53
C ALA A 379 -44.89 9.90 -14.97
N GLN A 380 -45.83 9.19 -14.34
CA GLN A 380 -45.64 7.91 -13.63
C GLN A 380 -44.69 8.08 -12.42
N PRO A 381 -45.22 8.31 -11.21
CA PRO A 381 -44.45 8.84 -10.06
C PRO A 381 -43.23 8.01 -9.65
N ILE A 382 -43.22 6.71 -9.95
CA ILE A 382 -42.11 5.81 -9.63
C ILE A 382 -40.82 6.15 -10.37
N PHE A 383 -40.88 6.58 -11.63
CA PHE A 383 -39.67 6.86 -12.43
C PHE A 383 -38.97 8.16 -11.99
N PRO A 384 -39.65 9.30 -11.85
CA PRO A 384 -39.04 10.52 -11.32
C PRO A 384 -38.50 10.34 -9.89
N PHE A 385 -39.17 9.54 -9.07
CA PHE A 385 -38.67 9.23 -7.72
C PHE A 385 -37.32 8.51 -7.76
N PHE A 386 -37.16 7.48 -8.60
CA PHE A 386 -35.88 6.80 -8.78
C PHE A 386 -34.80 7.71 -9.40
N ILE A 387 -35.17 8.64 -10.27
CA ILE A 387 -34.21 9.64 -10.80
C ILE A 387 -33.69 10.54 -9.65
N CYS A 388 -34.58 11.04 -8.79
CA CYS A 388 -34.17 11.86 -7.64
C CYS A 388 -33.35 11.08 -6.60
N LEU A 389 -33.72 9.83 -6.33
CA LEU A 389 -32.95 8.97 -5.42
C LEU A 389 -31.58 8.62 -6.01
N GLY A 390 -31.48 8.43 -7.33
CA GLY A 390 -30.20 8.21 -8.03
C GLY A 390 -29.29 9.45 -7.95
N ALA A 391 -29.87 10.64 -8.14
CA ALA A 391 -29.17 11.91 -7.97
C ALA A 391 -28.68 12.12 -6.53
N LEU A 392 -29.51 11.78 -5.52
CA LEU A 392 -29.10 11.83 -4.12
C LEU A 392 -27.92 10.90 -3.83
N LEU A 393 -27.95 9.66 -4.33
CA LEU A 393 -26.84 8.71 -4.17
C LEU A 393 -25.54 9.23 -4.81
N GLN A 394 -25.61 9.87 -5.97
CA GLN A 394 -24.46 10.54 -6.58
C GLN A 394 -23.94 11.66 -5.68
N ALA A 395 -24.81 12.54 -5.18
CA ALA A 395 -24.42 13.63 -4.28
C ALA A 395 -23.74 13.11 -3.00
N CYS A 396 -24.21 11.98 -2.44
CA CYS A 396 -23.62 11.35 -1.26
C CYS A 396 -22.16 10.91 -1.44
N CYS A 397 -21.62 10.87 -2.67
CA CYS A 397 -20.19 10.63 -2.88
C CYS A 397 -19.31 11.74 -2.31
N ILE A 398 -19.81 12.98 -2.30
CA ILE A 398 -19.02 14.18 -1.97
C ILE A 398 -18.49 14.11 -0.53
N PRO A 399 -19.29 13.82 0.51
CA PRO A 399 -18.78 13.65 1.87
C PRO A 399 -17.66 12.61 1.99
N PHE A 400 -17.77 11.45 1.33
CA PHE A 400 -16.72 10.42 1.38
C PHE A 400 -15.42 10.87 0.70
N LEU A 401 -15.49 11.76 -0.28
CA LEU A 401 -14.32 12.36 -0.94
C LEU A 401 -13.73 13.55 -0.15
N SER A 402 -14.51 14.14 0.77
CA SER A 402 -14.19 15.40 1.44
C SER A 402 -13.23 15.28 2.62
N PHE A 403 -13.00 14.06 3.12
CA PHE A 403 -12.16 13.81 4.29
C PHE A 403 -10.82 13.18 3.89
N ASP A 404 -9.76 13.59 4.59
CA ASP A 404 -8.41 13.06 4.51
C ASP A 404 -7.82 12.82 5.92
N GLU A 405 -6.54 12.48 6.03
CA GLU A 405 -5.91 12.19 7.33
C GLU A 405 -5.79 13.43 8.23
N SER A 406 -5.85 14.66 7.68
CA SER A 406 -5.74 15.90 8.46
C SER A 406 -6.87 16.10 9.47
N TYR A 407 -8.00 15.42 9.23
CA TYR A 407 -9.17 15.45 10.11
C TYR A 407 -9.15 14.34 11.18
N GLY A 408 -8.02 13.65 11.37
CA GLY A 408 -7.87 12.62 12.40
C GLY A 408 -8.61 11.31 12.10
N VAL A 409 -8.91 11.05 10.83
CA VAL A 409 -9.57 9.82 10.38
C VAL A 409 -8.54 8.70 10.22
N SER A 410 -8.81 7.53 10.82
CA SER A 410 -7.95 6.35 10.69
C SER A 410 -7.87 5.85 9.23
N LEU A 411 -6.71 5.34 8.81
CA LEU A 411 -6.45 4.84 7.45
C LEU A 411 -7.46 3.77 6.99
N ASP A 412 -7.90 2.88 7.88
CA ASP A 412 -8.89 1.84 7.55
C ASP A 412 -10.26 2.41 7.17
N ARG A 413 -10.68 3.49 7.85
CA ARG A 413 -11.93 4.19 7.53
C ARG A 413 -11.81 4.93 6.21
N LEU A 414 -10.65 5.53 5.95
CA LEU A 414 -10.40 6.26 4.73
C LEU A 414 -10.34 5.33 3.51
N SER A 415 -9.79 4.12 3.69
CA SER A 415 -9.87 3.04 2.70
C SER A 415 -11.31 2.62 2.43
N SER A 416 -12.14 2.53 3.47
CA SER A 416 -13.58 2.27 3.30
C SER A 416 -14.29 3.38 2.52
N PHE A 417 -13.88 4.65 2.70
CA PHE A 417 -14.41 5.78 1.92
C PHE A 417 -14.00 5.70 0.44
N CYS A 418 -12.76 5.29 0.15
CA CYS A 418 -12.30 5.04 -1.22
C CYS A 418 -13.16 4.03 -1.96
N VAL A 419 -13.60 2.97 -1.29
CA VAL A 419 -14.50 1.96 -1.86
C VAL A 419 -15.92 2.50 -2.01
N ALA A 420 -16.42 3.30 -1.05
CA ALA A 420 -17.78 3.81 -1.10
C ALA A 420 -18.06 4.75 -2.29
N VAL A 421 -17.07 5.55 -2.70
CA VAL A 421 -17.21 6.53 -3.80
C VAL A 421 -17.65 5.91 -5.13
N PRO A 422 -16.91 4.93 -5.72
CA PRO A 422 -17.32 4.31 -6.99
C PRO A 422 -18.66 3.58 -6.86
N TRP A 423 -18.96 2.97 -5.72
CA TRP A 423 -20.25 2.32 -5.47
C TRP A 423 -21.42 3.29 -5.54
N LEU A 424 -21.36 4.37 -4.76
CA LEU A 424 -22.43 5.38 -4.74
C LEU A 424 -22.62 6.05 -6.10
N PHE A 425 -21.51 6.38 -6.78
CA PHE A 425 -21.55 7.05 -8.07
C PHE A 425 -22.15 6.16 -9.16
N VAL A 426 -21.64 4.94 -9.32
CA VAL A 426 -22.07 4.01 -10.38
C VAL A 426 -23.49 3.52 -10.13
N VAL A 427 -23.84 3.16 -8.90
CA VAL A 427 -25.21 2.70 -8.56
C VAL A 427 -26.21 3.85 -8.74
N GLY A 428 -25.90 5.06 -8.26
CA GLY A 428 -26.76 6.23 -8.45
C GLY A 428 -26.94 6.61 -9.93
N ASN A 429 -25.86 6.56 -10.70
CA ASN A 429 -25.89 6.80 -12.14
C ASN A 429 -26.70 5.74 -12.90
N ASN A 430 -26.49 4.47 -12.57
CA ASN A 430 -27.22 3.37 -13.18
C ASN A 430 -28.71 3.45 -12.87
N MET A 431 -29.07 3.74 -11.61
CA MET A 431 -30.46 3.89 -11.22
C MET A 431 -31.17 5.02 -11.99
N THR A 432 -30.47 6.14 -12.19
CA THR A 432 -30.98 7.27 -12.97
C THR A 432 -31.23 6.87 -14.42
N TYR A 433 -30.26 6.22 -15.08
CA TYR A 433 -30.41 5.83 -16.49
C TYR A 433 -31.43 4.71 -16.69
N VAL A 434 -31.50 3.72 -15.81
CA VAL A 434 -32.53 2.66 -15.87
C VAL A 434 -33.92 3.26 -15.74
N ALA A 435 -34.11 4.26 -14.86
CA ALA A 435 -35.38 4.96 -14.72
C ALA A 435 -35.74 5.78 -15.97
N ILE A 436 -34.76 6.51 -16.55
CA ILE A 436 -34.95 7.28 -17.78
C ILE A 436 -35.26 6.37 -18.97
N PHE A 437 -34.57 5.24 -19.11
CA PHE A 437 -34.78 4.26 -20.18
C PHE A 437 -36.12 3.52 -20.04
N GLY A 438 -36.52 3.20 -18.81
CA GLY A 438 -37.72 2.40 -18.53
C GLY A 438 -39.02 3.02 -19.03
N LYS A 439 -39.15 4.35 -18.96
CA LYS A 439 -40.37 5.07 -19.40
C LYS A 439 -40.55 5.00 -20.94
N PRO A 440 -39.61 5.43 -21.80
CA PRO A 440 -39.68 5.25 -23.25
C PRO A 440 -39.78 3.79 -23.68
N TRP A 441 -39.09 2.86 -22.98
CA TRP A 441 -39.18 1.44 -23.28
C TRP A 441 -40.59 0.89 -23.11
N ARG A 442 -41.25 1.23 -22.00
CA ARG A 442 -42.66 0.89 -21.77
C ARG A 442 -43.56 1.46 -22.85
N VAL A 443 -43.40 2.73 -23.21
CA VAL A 443 -44.21 3.39 -24.24
C VAL A 443 -44.03 2.69 -25.60
N ASN A 444 -42.79 2.46 -26.03
CA ASN A 444 -42.50 1.75 -27.27
C ASN A 444 -43.11 0.33 -27.29
N LYS A 445 -43.07 -0.39 -26.17
CA LYS A 445 -43.70 -1.71 -26.08
C LYS A 445 -45.23 -1.67 -26.15
N VAL A 446 -45.87 -0.68 -25.51
CA VAL A 446 -47.33 -0.52 -25.59
C VAL A 446 -47.76 -0.17 -27.01
N LEU A 447 -47.02 0.70 -27.72
CA LEU A 447 -47.33 1.07 -29.11
C LEU A 447 -47.18 -0.10 -30.10
N GLN A 448 -46.32 -1.09 -29.80
CA GLN A 448 -46.14 -2.28 -30.64
C GLN A 448 -47.27 -3.30 -30.51
N PHE A 449 -48.07 -3.27 -29.43
CA PHE A 449 -49.14 -4.24 -29.17
C PHE A 449 -50.48 -3.53 -28.98
N THR A 450 -51.19 -3.30 -30.09
CA THR A 450 -52.44 -2.51 -30.17
C THR A 450 -53.64 -3.08 -29.39
N HIS A 451 -53.58 -4.32 -28.89
CA HIS A 451 -54.74 -4.99 -28.27
C HIS A 451 -54.48 -5.71 -26.93
N VAL A 452 -53.33 -5.52 -26.28
CA VAL A 452 -53.03 -6.23 -25.02
C VAL A 452 -52.67 -5.24 -23.92
N LYS A 453 -53.40 -5.24 -22.81
CA LYS A 453 -52.99 -4.57 -21.58
C LYS A 453 -51.71 -5.24 -21.08
N ILE A 454 -50.57 -4.59 -21.33
CA ILE A 454 -49.29 -5.08 -20.82
C ILE A 454 -49.24 -4.76 -19.32
N GLU A 455 -49.26 -5.79 -18.49
CA GLU A 455 -49.01 -5.67 -17.06
C GLU A 455 -47.60 -5.13 -16.81
N THR A 456 -47.48 -4.15 -15.91
CA THR A 456 -46.22 -3.49 -15.54
C THR A 456 -45.12 -4.49 -15.18
N TRP A 457 -45.49 -5.63 -14.59
CA TRP A 457 -44.55 -6.67 -14.18
C TRP A 457 -43.73 -7.29 -15.32
N LYS A 458 -44.26 -7.35 -16.55
CA LYS A 458 -43.56 -7.93 -17.70
C LYS A 458 -42.39 -7.07 -18.20
N ILE A 459 -42.30 -5.83 -17.73
CA ILE A 459 -41.30 -4.84 -18.17
C ILE A 459 -40.16 -4.71 -17.12
N VAL A 460 -40.39 -5.17 -15.89
CA VAL A 460 -39.43 -5.10 -14.78
C VAL A 460 -38.18 -5.98 -14.98
N PRO A 461 -38.26 -7.23 -15.47
CA PRO A 461 -37.08 -8.10 -15.59
C PRO A 461 -35.90 -7.51 -16.38
N PRO A 462 -36.06 -6.95 -17.60
CA PRO A 462 -34.91 -6.36 -18.31
C PRO A 462 -34.33 -5.14 -17.60
N LEU A 463 -35.16 -4.33 -16.93
CA LEU A 463 -34.69 -3.18 -16.13
C LEU A 463 -33.90 -3.65 -14.91
N PHE A 464 -34.36 -4.72 -14.25
CA PHE A 464 -33.66 -5.31 -13.12
C PHE A 464 -32.31 -5.90 -13.52
N ILE A 465 -32.22 -6.59 -14.67
CA ILE A 465 -30.95 -7.11 -15.20
C ILE A 465 -29.96 -5.96 -15.48
N LEU A 466 -30.42 -4.88 -16.13
CA LEU A 466 -29.61 -3.68 -16.36
C LEU A 466 -29.15 -3.04 -15.04
N PHE A 467 -30.01 -3.08 -14.00
CA PHE A 467 -29.66 -2.56 -12.68
C PHE A 467 -28.60 -3.40 -11.95
N MET A 468 -28.73 -4.73 -11.99
CA MET A 468 -27.89 -5.65 -11.23
C MET A 468 -26.51 -5.88 -11.85
N THR A 469 -26.38 -5.75 -13.18
CA THR A 469 -25.10 -5.97 -13.88
C THR A 469 -23.92 -5.17 -13.29
N PRO A 470 -24.00 -3.84 -13.09
CA PRO A 470 -22.88 -3.08 -12.51
C PRO A 470 -22.69 -3.34 -11.01
N VAL A 471 -23.74 -3.75 -10.29
CA VAL A 471 -23.61 -4.15 -8.87
C VAL A 471 -22.74 -5.41 -8.76
N VAL A 472 -22.97 -6.39 -9.64
CA VAL A 472 -22.14 -7.61 -9.70
C VAL A 472 -20.70 -7.26 -10.12
N LEU A 473 -20.54 -6.38 -11.11
CA LEU A 473 -19.23 -5.94 -11.58
C LEU A 473 -18.42 -5.23 -10.47
N LEU A 474 -19.04 -4.33 -9.73
CA LEU A 474 -18.41 -3.66 -8.60
C LEU A 474 -18.11 -4.60 -7.44
N SER A 475 -19.01 -5.56 -7.15
CA SER A 475 -18.77 -6.59 -6.14
C SER A 475 -17.54 -7.42 -6.49
N ALA A 476 -17.42 -7.83 -7.75
CA ALA A 476 -16.26 -8.57 -8.23
C ALA A 476 -14.97 -7.74 -8.12
N TRP A 477 -15.03 -6.45 -8.45
CA TRP A 477 -13.88 -5.55 -8.28
C TRP A 477 -13.44 -5.45 -6.82
N THR A 478 -14.37 -5.20 -5.88
CA THR A 478 -14.04 -5.07 -4.46
C THR A 478 -13.52 -6.35 -3.80
N VAL A 479 -13.83 -7.51 -4.35
CA VAL A 479 -13.35 -8.81 -3.85
C VAL A 479 -12.01 -9.18 -4.47
N ALA A 480 -11.79 -8.83 -5.74
CA ALA A 480 -10.59 -9.22 -6.48
C ALA A 480 -9.38 -8.35 -6.15
N GLU A 481 -9.57 -7.08 -5.79
CA GLU A 481 -8.48 -6.13 -5.58
C GLU A 481 -8.61 -5.40 -4.24
N ASP A 482 -7.47 -5.22 -3.57
CA ASP A 482 -7.36 -4.39 -2.36
C ASP A 482 -7.28 -2.90 -2.74
N TYR A 483 -8.45 -2.33 -3.07
CA TYR A 483 -8.62 -0.92 -3.42
C TYR A 483 -8.80 -0.09 -2.14
N GLY A 484 -7.81 0.72 -1.79
CA GLY A 484 -7.75 1.44 -0.51
C GLY A 484 -7.15 2.84 -0.62
N TRP A 485 -6.98 3.50 0.53
CA TRP A 485 -6.35 4.81 0.61
C TRP A 485 -4.84 4.67 0.83
N TYR A 486 -4.06 5.30 -0.05
CA TYR A 486 -2.60 5.25 0.00
C TYR A 486 -2.02 6.65 -0.27
N ARG A 487 -0.84 6.93 0.29
CA ARG A 487 -0.08 8.12 -0.06
C ARG A 487 0.91 7.85 -1.17
N GLN A 488 0.91 8.73 -2.16
CA GLN A 488 1.94 8.76 -3.20
C GLN A 488 2.81 9.99 -3.02
N THR A 489 4.11 9.82 -3.24
CA THR A 489 5.08 10.92 -3.31
C THR A 489 4.96 11.64 -4.65
N ILE A 490 4.74 12.96 -4.64
CA ILE A 490 4.67 13.81 -5.84
C ILE A 490 6.07 14.03 -6.40
N ASP A 491 6.98 14.37 -5.51
CA ASP A 491 8.36 14.69 -5.82
C ASP A 491 9.24 14.00 -4.78
N GLU A 492 10.17 13.18 -5.26
CA GLU A 492 11.10 12.42 -4.44
C GLU A 492 12.11 13.35 -3.72
N ILE A 493 12.30 14.58 -4.24
CA ILE A 493 13.24 15.57 -3.74
C ILE A 493 12.62 16.39 -2.59
N SER A 494 11.45 16.99 -2.78
CA SER A 494 10.71 17.67 -1.69
C SER A 494 10.02 16.70 -0.73
N GLY A 495 9.79 15.47 -1.19
CA GLY A 495 9.10 14.38 -0.51
C GLY A 495 7.62 14.67 -0.23
N GLU A 496 7.03 15.66 -0.89
CA GLU A 496 5.62 16.00 -0.76
C GLU A 496 4.75 14.78 -1.08
N THR A 497 3.78 14.50 -0.23
CA THR A 497 2.87 13.36 -0.43
C THR A 497 1.44 13.84 -0.61
N TYR A 498 0.67 13.13 -1.41
CA TYR A 498 -0.77 13.31 -1.56
C TYR A 498 -1.50 12.00 -1.39
N GLY A 499 -2.71 12.08 -0.85
CA GLY A 499 -3.60 10.94 -0.71
C GLY A 499 -4.26 10.56 -2.03
N VAL A 500 -4.29 9.27 -2.33
CA VAL A 500 -4.96 8.72 -3.50
C VAL A 500 -5.62 7.38 -3.18
N CYS A 501 -6.82 7.18 -3.72
CA CYS A 501 -7.46 5.87 -3.74
C CYS A 501 -6.87 5.04 -4.89
N GLN A 502 -6.20 3.93 -4.56
CA GLN A 502 -5.60 3.03 -5.54
C GLN A 502 -5.42 1.62 -4.97
N ASN A 503 -4.89 0.70 -5.78
CA ASN A 503 -4.53 -0.64 -5.34
C ASN A 503 -3.10 -0.66 -4.79
N LEU A 504 -2.80 -1.62 -3.91
CA LEU A 504 -1.47 -1.84 -3.32
C LEU A 504 -0.33 -1.90 -4.37
N ASP A 505 -0.56 -2.59 -5.49
CA ASP A 505 0.45 -2.79 -6.54
C ASP A 505 0.54 -1.64 -7.56
N GLY A 506 -0.27 -0.58 -7.41
CA GLY A 506 -0.30 0.59 -8.31
C GLY A 506 -0.69 0.31 -9.77
N THR A 507 -0.97 -0.95 -10.13
CA THR A 507 -1.05 -1.42 -11.53
C THR A 507 -2.40 -2.06 -11.92
N GLY A 508 -3.28 -2.40 -10.97
CA GLY A 508 -4.48 -3.22 -11.23
C GLY A 508 -5.79 -2.50 -11.65
N SER A 509 -6.02 -1.25 -11.24
CA SER A 509 -7.38 -0.65 -11.30
C SER A 509 -7.90 -0.34 -12.71
N SER A 510 -7.04 -0.24 -13.72
CA SER A 510 -7.41 0.22 -15.06
C SER A 510 -8.43 -0.68 -15.78
N PHE A 511 -8.39 -2.00 -15.54
CA PHE A 511 -9.29 -2.96 -16.19
C PHE A 511 -10.75 -2.79 -15.71
N TRP A 512 -10.97 -2.76 -14.40
CA TRP A 512 -12.31 -2.63 -13.81
C TRP A 512 -12.95 -1.28 -14.13
N LEU A 513 -12.17 -0.20 -14.05
CA LEU A 513 -12.62 1.12 -14.47
C LEU A 513 -13.02 1.17 -15.93
N PHE A 514 -12.26 0.52 -16.82
CA PHE A 514 -12.61 0.40 -18.23
C PHE A 514 -13.92 -0.37 -18.44
N ALA A 515 -14.09 -1.51 -17.77
CA ALA A 515 -15.30 -2.32 -17.86
C ALA A 515 -16.57 -1.57 -17.39
N VAL A 516 -16.48 -0.87 -16.25
CA VAL A 516 -17.58 -0.04 -15.71
C VAL A 516 -17.91 1.12 -16.66
N THR A 517 -16.89 1.75 -17.24
CA THR A 517 -17.05 2.85 -18.19
C THR A 517 -17.73 2.36 -19.48
N LEU A 518 -17.29 1.22 -20.01
CA LEU A 518 -17.88 0.61 -21.20
C LEU A 518 -19.36 0.28 -20.99
N PHE A 519 -19.71 -0.32 -19.84
CA PHE A 519 -21.10 -0.61 -19.50
C PHE A 519 -21.95 0.67 -19.36
N THR A 520 -21.38 1.72 -18.77
CA THR A 520 -22.06 3.02 -18.65
C THR A 520 -22.32 3.64 -20.03
N CYS A 521 -21.33 3.61 -20.94
CA CYS A 521 -21.50 4.06 -22.33
C CYS A 521 -22.58 3.26 -23.06
N PHE A 522 -22.64 1.95 -22.84
CA PHE A 522 -23.69 1.08 -23.40
C PHE A 522 -25.10 1.50 -22.95
N ILE A 523 -25.31 1.74 -21.65
CA ILE A 523 -26.62 2.20 -21.15
C ILE A 523 -26.99 3.59 -21.67
N ILE A 524 -26.02 4.51 -21.76
CA ILE A 524 -26.25 5.83 -22.35
C ILE A 524 -26.71 5.69 -23.80
N ALA A 525 -26.01 4.88 -24.61
CA ALA A 525 -26.38 4.63 -26.00
C ALA A 525 -27.77 4.01 -26.13
N LEU A 526 -28.11 3.01 -25.30
CA LEU A 526 -29.46 2.43 -25.27
C LEU A 526 -30.53 3.49 -24.94
N THR A 527 -30.26 4.35 -23.96
CA THR A 527 -31.17 5.42 -23.55
C THR A 527 -31.37 6.42 -24.68
N SER A 528 -30.30 6.83 -25.37
CA SER A 528 -30.37 7.72 -26.54
C SER A 528 -31.12 7.10 -27.72
N VAL A 529 -30.88 5.83 -28.04
CA VAL A 529 -31.59 5.11 -29.11
C VAL A 529 -33.08 5.03 -28.80
N MET A 530 -33.44 4.74 -27.56
CA MET A 530 -34.84 4.68 -27.15
C MET A 530 -35.51 6.05 -27.17
N ALA A 531 -34.84 7.09 -26.67
CA ALA A 531 -35.32 8.46 -26.76
C ALA A 531 -35.55 8.88 -28.22
N TRP A 532 -34.69 8.44 -29.14
CA TRP A 532 -34.81 8.73 -30.58
C TRP A 532 -36.02 8.03 -31.20
N LYS A 533 -36.23 6.75 -30.87
CA LYS A 533 -37.38 5.98 -31.35
C LYS A 533 -38.72 6.52 -30.86
N THR A 534 -38.76 7.16 -29.70
CA THR A 534 -39.99 7.73 -29.13
C THR A 534 -40.16 9.22 -29.39
N LYS A 535 -39.31 9.84 -30.23
CA LYS A 535 -39.35 11.29 -30.48
C LYS A 535 -40.65 11.79 -31.13
N ASP A 536 -41.32 10.93 -31.89
CA ASP A 536 -42.53 11.26 -32.66
C ASP A 536 -43.82 10.96 -31.87
N VAL A 537 -43.69 10.52 -30.61
CA VAL A 537 -44.82 10.33 -29.68
C VAL A 537 -45.11 11.66 -29.00
N GLU A 538 -46.39 11.99 -28.84
CA GLU A 538 -46.85 13.25 -28.24
C GLU A 538 -46.14 13.54 -26.89
N ASP A 539 -45.69 14.78 -26.70
CA ASP A 539 -44.85 15.23 -25.57
C ASP A 539 -45.47 14.96 -24.18
N SER A 540 -46.79 14.80 -24.14
CA SER A 540 -47.54 14.39 -22.93
C SER A 540 -47.16 13.00 -22.42
N PHE A 541 -46.64 12.12 -23.29
CA PHE A 541 -46.23 10.75 -22.97
C PHE A 541 -44.72 10.52 -23.12
N ALA A 542 -44.07 11.21 -24.06
CA ALA A 542 -42.64 11.09 -24.31
C ALA A 542 -41.93 12.43 -24.10
N GLU A 543 -41.35 12.63 -22.91
CA GLU A 543 -40.50 13.80 -22.59
C GLU A 543 -39.10 13.68 -23.22
N SER A 544 -39.03 13.17 -24.46
CA SER A 544 -37.79 12.76 -25.12
C SER A 544 -36.81 13.91 -25.27
N TRP A 545 -37.29 15.14 -25.50
CA TRP A 545 -36.43 16.33 -25.62
C TRP A 545 -35.61 16.59 -24.34
N TRP A 546 -36.25 16.57 -23.17
CA TRP A 546 -35.58 16.79 -21.89
C TRP A 546 -34.60 15.66 -21.54
N VAL A 547 -34.95 14.43 -21.92
CA VAL A 547 -34.05 13.28 -21.79
C VAL A 547 -32.80 13.44 -22.68
N PHE A 548 -32.98 13.87 -23.92
CA PHE A 548 -31.85 14.17 -24.82
C PHE A 548 -30.97 15.29 -24.29
N ALA A 549 -31.57 16.38 -23.81
CA ALA A 549 -30.85 17.49 -23.21
C ALA A 549 -30.02 17.03 -21.99
N LEU A 550 -30.59 16.17 -21.13
CA LEU A 550 -29.88 15.60 -19.98
C LEU A 550 -28.68 14.75 -20.38
N VAL A 551 -28.87 13.84 -21.35
CA VAL A 551 -27.77 13.01 -21.87
C VAL A 551 -26.67 13.87 -22.48
N PHE A 552 -27.05 14.90 -23.25
CA PHE A 552 -26.10 15.80 -23.89
C PHE A 552 -25.27 16.59 -22.87
N VAL A 553 -25.91 17.21 -21.87
CA VAL A 553 -25.22 17.98 -20.82
C VAL A 553 -24.25 17.10 -20.03
N ARG A 554 -24.65 15.88 -19.69
CA ARG A 554 -23.78 14.94 -18.97
C ARG A 554 -22.60 14.47 -19.82
N LEU A 555 -22.83 14.20 -21.12
CA LEU A 555 -21.75 13.82 -22.04
C LEU A 555 -20.74 14.95 -22.21
N GLN A 556 -21.20 16.19 -22.39
CA GLN A 556 -20.35 17.37 -22.48
C GLN A 556 -19.52 17.55 -21.20
N ALA A 557 -20.14 17.43 -20.03
CA ALA A 557 -19.45 17.52 -18.75
C ALA A 557 -18.39 16.42 -18.58
N SER A 558 -18.68 15.17 -18.96
CA SER A 558 -17.69 14.07 -18.94
C SER A 558 -16.49 14.34 -19.84
N ILE A 559 -16.73 14.77 -21.09
CA ILE A 559 -15.68 15.00 -22.08
C ILE A 559 -14.68 16.05 -21.60
N VAL A 560 -15.14 17.08 -20.89
CA VAL A 560 -14.28 18.14 -20.36
C VAL A 560 -13.64 17.75 -19.03
N ALA A 561 -14.41 17.16 -18.09
CA ALA A 561 -13.92 16.89 -16.75
C ALA A 561 -12.92 15.74 -16.68
N LEU A 562 -13.12 14.64 -17.42
CA LEU A 562 -12.28 13.45 -17.29
C LEU A 562 -10.80 13.71 -17.66
N PRO A 563 -10.47 14.36 -18.80
CA PRO A 563 -9.07 14.69 -19.12
C PRO A 563 -8.45 15.67 -18.12
N MET A 564 -9.25 16.62 -17.62
CA MET A 564 -8.79 17.59 -16.62
C MET A 564 -8.47 16.92 -15.28
N ILE A 565 -9.31 16.00 -14.81
CA ILE A 565 -9.06 15.22 -13.59
C ILE A 565 -7.76 14.41 -13.72
N PHE A 566 -7.50 13.84 -14.90
CA PHE A 566 -6.24 13.13 -15.18
C PHE A 566 -5.03 14.07 -15.11
N LEU A 567 -5.12 15.25 -15.74
CA LEU A 567 -4.05 16.24 -15.75
C LEU A 567 -3.73 16.78 -14.34
N PHE A 568 -4.75 17.07 -13.54
CA PHE A 568 -4.57 17.63 -12.19
C PHE A 568 -4.13 16.60 -11.15
N ARG A 569 -4.09 15.30 -11.48
CA ARG A 569 -3.73 14.23 -10.54
C ARG A 569 -2.36 14.45 -9.89
N THR A 570 -1.41 15.03 -10.63
CA THR A 570 -0.02 15.23 -10.16
C THR A 570 0.32 16.68 -9.81
N ILE A 571 -0.58 17.63 -10.10
CA ILE A 571 -0.31 19.07 -9.98
C ILE A 571 -0.92 19.65 -8.69
N SER A 572 -2.18 19.31 -8.39
CA SER A 572 -2.91 19.92 -7.26
C SER A 572 -4.01 19.01 -6.73
N THR A 573 -3.90 18.65 -5.45
CA THR A 573 -4.93 17.89 -4.72
C THR A 573 -6.27 18.62 -4.72
N ASP A 574 -6.26 19.92 -4.41
CA ASP A 574 -7.44 20.77 -4.40
C ASP A 574 -8.12 20.87 -5.77
N GLY A 575 -7.33 21.08 -6.83
CA GLY A 575 -7.83 21.18 -8.20
C GLY A 575 -8.52 19.90 -8.66
N ARG A 576 -7.89 18.74 -8.39
CA ARG A 576 -8.49 17.42 -8.67
C ARG A 576 -9.78 17.22 -7.91
N TYR A 577 -9.78 17.49 -6.61
CA TYR A 577 -10.96 17.34 -5.75
C TYR A 577 -12.13 18.19 -6.25
N LEU A 578 -11.90 19.48 -6.52
CA LEU A 578 -12.93 20.40 -6.99
C LEU A 578 -13.51 19.98 -8.34
N LEU A 579 -12.68 19.52 -9.28
CA LEU A 579 -13.15 19.01 -10.57
C LEU A 579 -14.07 17.79 -10.42
N VAL A 580 -13.72 16.85 -9.55
CA VAL A 580 -14.55 15.67 -9.27
C VAL A 580 -15.88 16.07 -8.61
N VAL A 581 -15.84 16.94 -7.60
CA VAL A 581 -17.05 17.45 -6.92
C VAL A 581 -17.97 18.20 -7.87
N LEU A 582 -17.41 19.07 -8.73
CA LEU A 582 -18.18 19.81 -9.73
C LEU A 582 -18.82 18.86 -10.75
N LEU A 583 -18.11 17.82 -11.19
CA LEU A 583 -18.66 16.81 -12.09
C LEU A 583 -19.84 16.06 -11.45
N ILE A 584 -19.67 15.57 -10.22
CA ILE A 584 -20.71 14.87 -9.47
C ILE A 584 -21.93 15.77 -9.24
N THR A 585 -21.70 17.02 -8.82
CA THR A 585 -22.77 17.99 -8.58
C THR A 585 -23.52 18.30 -9.88
N THR A 586 -22.81 18.49 -10.99
CA THR A 586 -23.41 18.71 -12.31
C THR A 586 -24.29 17.53 -12.71
N PHE A 587 -23.84 16.30 -12.48
CA PHE A 587 -24.59 15.08 -12.80
C PHE A 587 -25.87 14.96 -11.96
N SER A 588 -25.77 15.21 -10.66
CA SER A 588 -26.92 15.18 -9.75
C SER A 588 -27.93 16.28 -10.10
N VAL A 589 -27.49 17.54 -10.12
CA VAL A 589 -28.35 18.72 -10.31
C VAL A 589 -28.99 18.73 -11.69
N SER A 590 -28.28 18.35 -12.76
CA SER A 590 -28.86 18.28 -14.10
C SER A 590 -30.01 17.27 -14.19
N SER A 591 -29.92 16.13 -13.49
CA SER A 591 -31.01 15.13 -13.43
C SER A 591 -32.28 15.70 -12.85
N ILE A 592 -32.14 16.50 -11.80
CA ILE A 592 -33.27 17.07 -11.08
C ILE A 592 -33.84 18.22 -11.90
N ILE A 593 -33.01 19.19 -12.29
CA ILE A 593 -33.48 20.38 -13.00
C ILE A 593 -34.13 20.00 -14.33
N LEU A 594 -33.46 19.21 -15.19
CA LEU A 594 -34.00 18.96 -16.54
C LEU A 594 -35.23 18.05 -16.55
N ILE A 595 -35.39 17.17 -15.56
CA ILE A 595 -36.53 16.25 -15.51
C ILE A 595 -37.68 16.79 -14.64
N MET A 596 -37.38 17.42 -13.51
CA MET A 596 -38.38 17.90 -12.54
C MET A 596 -38.87 19.31 -12.83
N LEU A 597 -37.99 20.23 -13.28
CA LEU A 597 -38.38 21.63 -13.46
C LEU A 597 -39.57 21.81 -14.42
N PRO A 598 -39.65 21.13 -15.59
CA PRO A 598 -40.79 21.27 -16.48
C PRO A 598 -42.11 20.82 -15.83
N LYS A 599 -42.07 19.81 -14.95
CA LYS A 599 -43.25 19.28 -14.25
C LYS A 599 -43.73 20.23 -13.17
N VAL A 600 -42.79 20.83 -12.43
CA VAL A 600 -43.11 21.83 -11.41
C VAL A 600 -43.71 23.08 -12.07
N LEU A 601 -43.15 23.54 -13.20
CA LEU A 601 -43.69 24.69 -13.94
C LEU A 601 -45.08 24.41 -14.53
N ALA A 602 -45.31 23.19 -15.03
CA ALA A 602 -46.63 22.77 -15.51
C ALA A 602 -47.66 22.69 -14.35
N PHE A 603 -47.25 22.27 -13.16
CA PHE A 603 -48.11 22.23 -11.98
C PHE A 603 -48.55 23.63 -11.52
N PHE A 604 -47.66 24.62 -11.59
CA PHE A 604 -48.00 26.02 -11.24
C PHE A 604 -48.70 26.79 -12.38
N GLU A 605 -49.03 26.14 -13.50
CA GLU A 605 -49.68 26.74 -14.68
C GLU A 605 -48.89 27.92 -15.30
N ILE A 606 -47.58 28.03 -15.03
CA ILE A 606 -46.73 29.13 -15.52
C ILE A 606 -46.36 28.94 -17.01
N TYR A 607 -46.40 27.70 -17.51
CA TYR A 607 -46.18 27.36 -18.92
C TYR A 607 -47.21 26.29 -19.37
N GLY A 608 -48.04 26.62 -20.36
CA GLY A 608 -48.80 25.64 -21.14
C GLY A 608 -50.15 25.18 -20.55
N GLY A 609 -51.09 26.10 -20.36
CA GLY A 609 -52.46 25.81 -19.91
C GLY A 609 -53.38 25.04 -20.89
N GLU A 610 -52.91 24.57 -22.05
CA GLU A 610 -53.77 23.87 -23.03
C GLU A 610 -53.31 22.45 -23.44
N THR A 611 -52.03 22.10 -23.34
CA THR A 611 -51.53 20.79 -23.80
C THR A 611 -51.55 19.70 -22.72
N ALA A 612 -51.33 20.04 -21.44
CA ALA A 612 -51.37 19.07 -20.34
C ALA A 612 -52.80 18.59 -20.00
N LEU A 613 -53.82 19.44 -20.21
CA LEU A 613 -55.22 19.12 -19.92
C LEU A 613 -55.91 18.29 -21.01
N ARG A 614 -55.44 18.32 -22.27
CA ARG A 614 -56.05 17.56 -23.37
C ARG A 614 -55.80 16.05 -23.29
N GLY A 615 -54.59 15.63 -22.89
CA GLY A 615 -54.25 14.20 -22.73
C GLY A 615 -55.01 13.47 -21.62
N ALA A 616 -55.55 14.21 -20.64
CA ALA A 616 -56.34 13.64 -19.55
C ALA A 616 -57.85 13.55 -19.85
N ARG A 617 -58.35 14.30 -20.86
CA ARG A 617 -59.79 14.47 -21.12
C ARG A 617 -60.30 13.77 -22.37
N ASP A 618 -59.45 13.53 -23.37
CA ASP A 618 -59.89 12.95 -24.64
C ASP A 618 -59.13 11.65 -24.92
N GLY A 619 -59.88 10.55 -25.07
CA GLY A 619 -59.34 9.28 -25.52
C GLY A 619 -58.68 9.46 -26.88
N THR A 620 -57.48 8.90 -27.03
CA THR A 620 -56.64 8.91 -28.24
C THR A 620 -57.44 8.79 -29.54
N ARG A 621 -57.43 9.85 -30.36
CA ARG A 621 -57.81 9.81 -31.78
C ARG A 621 -56.53 9.69 -32.60
N VAL A 622 -56.26 8.49 -33.12
CA VAL A 622 -55.16 8.25 -34.06
C VAL A 622 -55.57 8.78 -35.43
N THR A 623 -55.08 9.95 -35.82
CA THR A 623 -55.20 10.44 -37.20
C THR A 623 -54.13 9.77 -38.06
N GLY A 624 -54.53 8.79 -38.86
CA GLY A 624 -53.63 8.08 -39.78
C GLY A 624 -54.25 6.91 -40.55
N ILE A 625 -55.48 6.49 -40.24
CA ILE A 625 -56.18 5.44 -40.99
C ILE A 625 -57.37 6.08 -41.72
N SER A 626 -57.19 6.31 -43.02
CA SER A 626 -58.27 6.61 -43.96
C SER A 626 -59.15 5.37 -44.08
N GLY A 627 -60.41 5.51 -43.66
CA GLY A 627 -61.47 4.54 -43.91
C GLY A 627 -61.89 3.76 -42.68
N VAL A 628 -62.92 4.24 -41.98
CA VAL A 628 -64.20 3.54 -41.73
C VAL A 628 -65.10 4.50 -40.92
N SER A 629 -66.33 4.64 -41.40
CA SER A 629 -67.42 5.45 -40.88
C SER A 629 -68.08 4.87 -39.61
N GLY A 630 -68.52 5.76 -38.69
CA GLY A 630 -69.51 5.49 -37.64
C GLY A 630 -68.95 4.75 -36.41
N THR A 631 -69.12 5.18 -35.16
CA THR A 631 -70.39 5.54 -34.50
C THR A 631 -70.04 6.30 -33.21
N SER A 632 -70.69 7.43 -32.94
CA SER A 632 -70.48 8.20 -31.70
C SER A 632 -71.35 7.62 -30.57
N ILE A 633 -70.71 7.17 -29.49
CA ILE A 633 -71.39 6.90 -28.21
C ILE A 633 -71.14 8.11 -27.31
N ARG A 634 -72.18 8.90 -27.06
CA ARG A 634 -72.21 9.93 -26.01
C ARG A 634 -72.33 9.25 -24.65
N TYR A 635 -71.36 9.45 -23.77
CA TYR A 635 -71.58 9.33 -22.33
C TYR A 635 -71.83 10.73 -21.77
N THR A 636 -73.07 10.98 -21.36
CA THR A 636 -73.43 12.07 -20.44
C THR A 636 -73.06 11.63 -19.02
N SER A 637 -72.20 12.39 -18.33
CA SER A 637 -72.16 12.36 -16.87
C SER A 637 -72.47 13.77 -16.34
N GLU A 638 -73.69 13.92 -15.84
CA GLU A 638 -74.09 15.02 -14.98
C GLU A 638 -73.17 15.10 -13.76
N ARG A 639 -72.76 16.33 -13.42
CA ARG A 639 -72.05 16.65 -12.20
C ARG A 639 -73.07 17.27 -11.24
N SER A 640 -73.59 16.48 -10.31
CA SER A 640 -74.37 17.01 -9.18
C SER A 640 -73.41 17.70 -8.20
N ILE A 641 -73.58 19.00 -8.08
CA ILE A 641 -73.04 19.82 -6.99
C ILE A 641 -73.85 19.48 -5.74
N GLY A 642 -73.17 19.04 -4.68
CA GLY A 642 -73.73 18.88 -3.35
C GLY A 642 -73.01 19.84 -2.40
N VAL A 643 -73.82 20.69 -1.76
CA VAL A 643 -73.53 21.79 -0.83
C VAL A 643 -72.57 21.42 0.29
#